data_AF-A0A7W4W6Q5-F1
#
_entry.id   AF-A0A7W4W6Q5-F1
#
_cell.length_a   1.000
_cell.length_b   1.000
_cell.length_c   1.000
_cell.angle_alpha   90.00
_cell.angle_beta   90.00
_cell.angle_gamma   90.00
#
_symmetry.space_group_name_H-M   'P 1'
#
loop_
_entity.id
_entity.type
_entity.pdbx_description
1 polymer ?
#
loop_
_entity_poly.entity_id
_entity_poly.type
_entity_poly.pdbx_seq_one_letter_code
_entity_poly.pdbx_strand_id
1 'polypeptide(L)'
;MGSSALIQAVRYLGWALLLSLLALACLAMYLPAAPSMPIDDVDPAWIMGMAYALANNLVIGRELIFTFGPFAGVYTKAYQPEIFHFSLIAASILALGLFLLLAYLKQGVRYYWILLVALVPIGLNYMGDPVFLMYPYLLGLFLNRALEAEREELHISLNWLNKVAFVLMLLPLGLLPLIKGSFLVGCLGSVVLCLGYSAWHRNRFFLITLSVVPLLALITGWMLSGHSVADLPNYFSAMSPIISGYAQAMSDPGNEAPLLLYVIACIVLGWQFLFRSETPASACWFLALNAGMFLFLAFKAGFVRYDSHALIAALSLLIAVLSMRFVRVEGASAGLIVLALLAWMSIDRQHRETSTNDFYQHLKDAFKSTSKVIRDYDELDAQWRQDYHAALDKIVEGCGLDSDLQGRVDIYPWRISCAIAADLNWSGRPILQSYSVYTEELLVLNRNHLRSSRAPDTLLFDVAPIDGRYPSLDESLSWPVFVQHFKVTESLDQFLKLERRDTKRELTRERLRRSEARLGKVVVLPENRGNLWAEFKLKSTFLGRLWALFIKPPELMMTVMQTSGEQEVYRLVPEIAKAGFLLSPTLEDREQFADWLQRGEADTGVAQITIEAQYGAGVLWQSDYQLTLSSFQFPAEVLTPEAGADEGIIEPKAEQSDPAVHDVHAEEAPAI
;
A
#
# COMPACT_ATOMS: atom_id res chain seq x y z
N MET A 1 -17.67 10.68 58.13
CA MET A 1 -17.44 11.02 56.70
C MET A 1 -18.61 10.46 55.90
N GLY A 2 -19.47 11.33 55.39
CA GLY A 2 -20.82 10.98 54.90
C GLY A 2 -20.84 10.34 53.50
N SER A 3 -21.92 9.60 53.23
CA SER A 3 -22.21 8.88 51.98
C SER A 3 -21.98 9.69 50.69
N SER A 4 -22.15 11.02 50.73
CA SER A 4 -21.89 11.92 49.59
C SER A 4 -20.42 11.95 49.16
N ALA A 5 -19.48 11.95 50.11
CA ALA A 5 -18.04 11.93 49.81
C ALA A 5 -17.62 10.58 49.19
N LEU A 6 -18.21 9.48 49.67
CA LEU A 6 -17.99 8.15 49.12
C LEU A 6 -18.53 8.03 47.68
N ILE A 7 -19.74 8.54 47.40
CA ILE A 7 -20.33 8.53 46.06
C ILE A 7 -19.50 9.38 45.08
N GLN A 8 -19.02 10.54 45.50
CA GLN A 8 -18.12 11.37 44.68
C GLN A 8 -16.80 10.66 44.42
N ALA A 9 -16.16 10.08 45.45
CA ALA A 9 -14.91 9.34 45.31
C ALA A 9 -15.05 8.14 44.34
N VAL A 10 -16.12 7.36 44.45
CA VAL A 10 -16.41 6.24 43.52
C VAL A 10 -16.60 6.75 42.09
N ARG A 11 -17.28 7.89 41.90
CA ARG A 11 -17.46 8.51 40.58
C ARG A 11 -16.14 9.00 39.99
N TYR A 12 -15.27 9.63 40.78
CA TYR A 12 -13.96 10.06 40.31
C TYR A 12 -13.05 8.89 39.97
N LEU A 13 -13.05 7.84 40.78
CA LEU A 13 -12.30 6.61 40.51
C LEU A 13 -12.77 5.94 39.22
N GLY A 14 -14.08 5.87 39.00
CA GLY A 14 -14.66 5.35 37.75
C GLY A 14 -14.24 6.16 36.52
N TRP A 15 -14.19 7.49 36.63
CA TRP A 15 -13.69 8.35 35.54
C TRP A 15 -12.21 8.16 35.26
N ALA A 16 -11.38 8.10 36.30
CA ALA A 16 -9.95 7.88 36.17
C ALA A 16 -9.66 6.54 35.51
N LEU A 17 -10.37 5.48 35.91
CA LEU A 17 -10.24 4.15 35.32
C LEU A 17 -10.66 4.14 33.83
N LEU A 18 -11.78 4.79 33.49
CA LEU A 18 -12.23 4.89 32.10
C LEU A 18 -11.21 5.64 31.23
N LEU A 19 -10.72 6.80 31.68
CA LEU A 19 -9.76 7.59 30.93
C LEU A 19 -8.41 6.86 30.79
N SER A 20 -8.01 6.11 31.82
CA SER A 20 -6.79 5.29 31.76
C SER A 20 -6.93 4.16 30.76
N LEU A 21 -8.08 3.45 30.75
CA LEU A 21 -8.38 2.43 29.75
C LEU A 21 -8.42 3.02 28.33
N LEU A 22 -9.02 4.19 28.16
CA LEU A 22 -9.09 4.88 26.87
C LEU A 22 -7.70 5.29 26.37
N ALA A 23 -6.86 5.85 27.25
CA ALA A 23 -5.49 6.21 26.91
C ALA A 23 -4.68 4.96 26.50
N LEU A 24 -4.81 3.87 27.26
CA LEU A 24 -4.15 2.60 26.94
C LEU A 24 -4.65 2.03 25.60
N ALA A 25 -5.94 2.15 25.27
CA ALA A 25 -6.49 1.71 23.99
C ALA A 25 -5.95 2.54 22.82
N CYS A 26 -5.84 3.87 22.98
CA CYS A 26 -5.26 4.74 21.96
C CYS A 26 -3.77 4.45 21.74
N LEU A 27 -3.03 4.16 22.81
CA LEU A 27 -1.64 3.72 22.71
C LEU A 27 -1.54 2.36 22.02
N ALA A 28 -2.35 1.38 22.42
CA ALA A 28 -2.36 0.05 21.80
C ALA A 28 -2.67 0.07 20.30
N MET A 29 -3.37 1.12 19.86
CA MET A 29 -3.71 1.30 18.45
C MET A 29 -2.52 1.73 17.59
N TYR A 30 -1.75 2.73 18.04
CA TYR A 30 -0.66 3.31 17.23
C TYR A 30 0.73 2.85 17.63
N LEU A 31 0.95 2.50 18.90
CA LEU A 31 2.27 2.12 19.38
C LEU A 31 2.66 0.76 18.78
N PRO A 32 3.86 0.62 18.20
CA PRO A 32 4.40 -0.66 17.75
C PRO A 32 4.82 -1.51 18.96
N ALA A 33 3.83 -1.96 19.74
CA ALA A 33 4.07 -2.57 21.05
C ALA A 33 4.55 -4.03 20.99
N ALA A 34 4.34 -4.68 19.85
CA ALA A 34 4.86 -5.99 19.50
C ALA A 34 5.26 -5.91 18.01
N PRO A 35 6.40 -5.27 17.72
CA PRO A 35 6.76 -4.95 16.35
C PRO A 35 7.10 -6.22 15.56
N SER A 36 6.79 -6.21 14.27
CA SER A 36 7.18 -7.30 13.36
C SER A 36 8.67 -7.26 13.09
N MET A 37 9.29 -8.45 13.00
CA MET A 37 10.67 -8.60 12.57
C MET A 37 10.74 -8.68 11.05
N PRO A 38 11.89 -8.32 10.43
CA PRO A 38 12.09 -8.50 9.01
C PRO A 38 11.86 -9.94 8.58
N ILE A 39 11.18 -10.12 7.46
CA ILE A 39 11.04 -11.40 6.75
C ILE A 39 11.21 -11.12 5.26
N ASP A 40 11.64 -12.12 4.50
CA ASP A 40 11.77 -11.99 3.05
C ASP A 40 10.47 -12.44 2.38
N ASP A 41 9.70 -11.46 1.91
CA ASP A 41 8.43 -11.64 1.20
C ASP A 41 8.08 -10.33 0.45
N VAL A 42 7.08 -10.36 -0.44
CA VAL A 42 6.72 -9.29 -1.37
C VAL A 42 6.48 -7.96 -0.66
N ASP A 43 5.62 -7.95 0.36
CA ASP A 43 5.26 -6.73 1.10
C ASP A 43 6.33 -6.32 2.15
N PRO A 44 6.85 -7.23 2.98
CA PRO A 44 7.93 -6.92 3.92
C PRO A 44 9.18 -6.28 3.27
N ALA A 45 9.50 -6.63 2.02
CA ALA A 45 10.67 -6.09 1.33
C ALA A 45 10.62 -4.56 1.12
N TRP A 46 9.46 -3.97 0.82
CA TRP A 46 9.39 -2.50 0.69
C TRP A 46 9.48 -1.81 2.06
N ILE A 47 9.00 -2.46 3.13
CA ILE A 47 9.09 -1.93 4.50
C ILE A 47 10.56 -1.78 4.88
N MET A 48 11.34 -2.82 4.61
CA MET A 48 12.79 -2.82 4.85
C MET A 48 13.52 -1.81 3.97
N GLY A 49 13.15 -1.68 2.69
CA GLY A 49 13.70 -0.65 1.79
C GLY A 49 13.41 0.79 2.24
N MET A 50 12.20 1.06 2.75
CA MET A 50 11.84 2.36 3.33
C MET A 50 12.66 2.66 4.60
N ALA A 51 12.82 1.65 5.46
CA ALA A 51 13.60 1.77 6.68
C ALA A 51 15.09 2.03 6.38
N TYR A 52 15.65 1.30 5.41
CA TYR A 52 17.00 1.50 4.91
C TYR A 52 17.21 2.92 4.35
N ALA A 53 16.25 3.42 3.57
CA ALA A 53 16.33 4.77 3.00
C ALA A 53 16.44 5.85 4.09
N LEU A 54 15.67 5.72 5.17
CA LEU A 54 15.76 6.65 6.31
C LEU A 54 17.07 6.50 7.08
N ALA A 55 17.49 5.27 7.37
CA ALA A 55 18.74 5.00 8.08
C ALA A 55 19.97 5.54 7.32
N ASN A 56 19.91 5.54 5.99
CA ASN A 56 20.99 5.99 5.10
C ASN A 56 20.78 7.40 4.51
N ASN A 57 19.81 8.17 5.03
CA ASN A 57 19.50 9.55 4.59
C ASN A 57 19.19 9.70 3.08
N LEU A 58 18.65 8.68 2.43
CA LEU A 58 18.17 8.77 1.05
C LEU A 58 16.95 9.69 0.98
N VAL A 59 16.88 10.53 -0.05
CA VAL A 59 15.75 11.46 -0.18
C VAL A 59 14.51 10.76 -0.74
N ILE A 60 13.50 10.60 0.12
CA ILE A 60 12.19 10.06 -0.27
C ILE A 60 11.49 11.01 -1.25
N GLY A 61 10.98 10.46 -2.35
CA GLY A 61 10.43 11.18 -3.50
C GLY A 61 11.44 11.42 -4.61
N ARG A 62 12.74 11.20 -4.40
CA ARG A 62 13.78 11.40 -5.44
C ARG A 62 14.64 10.17 -5.65
N GLU A 63 15.20 9.64 -4.58
CA GLU A 63 16.11 8.49 -4.61
C GLU A 63 15.36 7.19 -4.34
N LEU A 64 14.34 7.26 -3.48
CA LEU A 64 13.34 6.22 -3.29
C LEU A 64 11.95 6.83 -3.44
N ILE A 65 11.09 6.24 -4.27
CA ILE A 65 9.74 6.70 -4.57
C ILE A 65 8.78 5.58 -4.20
N PHE A 66 7.99 5.83 -3.16
CA PHE A 66 6.92 4.95 -2.71
C PHE A 66 5.79 5.76 -2.09
N THR A 67 4.63 5.14 -1.82
CA THR A 67 3.48 5.84 -1.24
C THR A 67 3.62 6.10 0.26
N PHE A 68 4.61 5.52 0.92
CA PHE A 68 4.90 5.73 2.33
C PHE A 68 5.95 6.81 2.55
N GLY A 69 5.97 7.40 3.75
CA GLY A 69 6.89 8.48 4.10
C GLY A 69 7.78 8.15 5.29
N PRO A 70 8.47 9.16 5.84
CA PRO A 70 9.44 8.96 6.93
C PRO A 70 8.88 8.32 8.20
N PHE A 71 7.57 8.41 8.45
CA PHE A 71 6.94 7.83 9.64
C PHE A 71 6.17 6.54 9.35
N ALA A 72 6.49 5.86 8.24
CA ALA A 72 5.86 4.59 7.85
C ALA A 72 5.91 3.51 8.94
N GLY A 73 6.91 3.57 9.83
CA GLY A 73 7.03 2.65 10.97
C GLY A 73 5.84 2.65 11.94
N VAL A 74 5.06 3.74 12.00
CA VAL A 74 3.81 3.78 12.79
C VAL A 74 2.72 2.89 12.17
N TYR A 75 2.64 2.89 10.84
CA TYR A 75 1.69 2.06 10.11
C TYR A 75 2.16 0.61 10.05
N THR A 76 3.43 0.41 9.68
CA THR A 76 3.98 -0.94 9.47
C THR A 76 4.22 -1.70 10.75
N LYS A 77 4.44 -0.99 11.86
CA LYS A 77 4.86 -1.56 13.14
C LYS A 77 6.09 -2.47 13.02
N ALA A 78 6.89 -2.32 11.98
CA ALA A 78 8.12 -3.07 11.81
C ALA A 78 9.22 -2.52 12.71
N TYR A 79 10.01 -3.41 13.29
CA TYR A 79 11.16 -3.05 14.09
C TYR A 79 12.36 -2.74 13.17
N GLN A 80 12.90 -1.53 13.31
CA GLN A 80 14.18 -1.14 12.71
C GLN A 80 14.99 -0.37 13.76
N PRO A 81 16.08 -0.95 14.31
CA PRO A 81 16.72 -0.43 15.52
C PRO A 81 17.17 1.05 15.43
N GLU A 82 17.59 1.51 14.25
CA GLU A 82 18.15 2.84 14.01
C GLU A 82 17.08 3.93 14.03
N ILE A 83 15.86 3.61 13.58
CA ILE A 83 14.78 4.59 13.37
C ILE A 83 13.53 4.31 14.22
N PHE A 84 13.50 3.22 15.00
CA PHE A 84 12.32 2.81 15.77
C PHE A 84 11.80 3.90 16.72
N HIS A 85 12.71 4.70 17.29
CA HIS A 85 12.36 5.81 18.16
C HIS A 85 11.51 6.89 17.45
N PHE A 86 11.70 7.13 16.14
CA PHE A 86 10.84 8.02 15.36
C PHE A 86 9.39 7.51 15.32
N SER A 87 9.22 6.20 15.12
CA SER A 87 7.91 5.54 15.12
C SER A 87 7.22 5.67 16.49
N LEU A 88 7.95 5.47 17.60
CA LEU A 88 7.39 5.62 18.94
C LEU A 88 6.89 7.04 19.23
N ILE A 89 7.66 8.06 18.84
CA ILE A 89 7.30 9.47 19.04
C ILE A 89 6.06 9.81 18.21
N ALA A 90 6.06 9.49 16.92
CA ALA A 90 4.93 9.77 16.04
C ALA A 90 3.66 9.03 16.49
N ALA A 91 3.78 7.74 16.86
CA ALA A 91 2.70 6.94 17.41
C ALA A 91 2.13 7.56 18.71
N SER A 92 2.99 8.07 19.59
CA SER A 92 2.56 8.72 20.84
C SER A 92 1.78 10.01 20.57
N ILE A 93 2.17 10.80 19.56
CA ILE A 93 1.44 12.01 19.15
C ILE A 93 0.05 11.65 18.60
N LEU A 94 -0.06 10.61 17.76
CA LEU A 94 -1.34 10.10 17.25
C LEU A 94 -2.23 9.58 18.37
N ALA A 95 -1.68 8.77 19.27
CA ALA A 95 -2.39 8.22 20.41
C ALA A 95 -2.90 9.32 21.34
N LEU A 96 -2.09 10.33 21.64
CA LEU A 96 -2.50 11.50 22.44
C LEU A 96 -3.61 12.28 21.75
N GLY A 97 -3.48 12.55 20.44
CA GLY A 97 -4.50 13.24 19.66
C GLY A 97 -5.84 12.49 19.66
N LEU A 98 -5.81 11.17 19.46
CA LEU A 98 -7.00 10.32 19.46
C LEU A 98 -7.62 10.23 20.86
N PHE A 99 -6.81 10.08 21.90
CA PHE A 99 -7.26 10.09 23.28
C PHE A 99 -7.99 11.39 23.61
N LEU A 100 -7.41 12.54 23.25
CA LEU A 100 -8.04 13.84 23.44
C LEU A 100 -9.36 13.91 22.67
N LEU A 101 -9.39 13.57 21.38
CA LEU A 101 -10.61 13.56 20.57
C LEU A 101 -11.73 12.74 21.24
N LEU A 102 -11.43 11.49 21.61
CA LEU A 102 -12.40 10.59 22.24
C LEU A 102 -12.81 11.07 23.64
N ALA A 103 -11.90 11.61 24.44
CA ALA A 103 -12.21 12.16 25.76
C ALA A 103 -13.18 13.35 25.69
N TYR A 104 -13.06 14.19 24.66
CA TYR A 104 -13.99 15.29 24.40
C TYR A 104 -15.31 14.81 23.80
N LEU A 105 -15.29 13.92 22.81
CA LEU A 105 -16.50 13.33 22.21
C LEU A 105 -17.32 12.51 23.23
N LYS A 106 -16.69 12.07 24.32
CA LYS A 106 -17.33 11.38 25.44
C LYS A 106 -18.22 12.31 26.31
N GLN A 107 -18.14 13.63 26.19
CA GLN A 107 -19.03 14.54 26.92
C GLN A 107 -20.48 14.35 26.45
N GLY A 108 -21.44 14.14 27.36
CA GLY A 108 -22.84 13.85 27.00
C GLY A 108 -23.11 12.47 26.37
N VAL A 109 -22.07 11.63 26.22
CA VAL A 109 -22.18 10.28 25.63
C VAL A 109 -21.86 9.23 26.68
N ARG A 110 -22.60 8.11 26.67
CA ARG A 110 -22.32 6.98 27.57
C ARG A 110 -20.98 6.34 27.19
N TYR A 111 -20.19 5.98 28.20
CA TYR A 111 -18.80 5.56 28.05
C TYR A 111 -18.60 4.36 27.10
N TYR A 112 -19.54 3.42 27.05
CA TYR A 112 -19.40 2.22 26.23
C TYR A 112 -19.35 2.51 24.73
N TRP A 113 -19.96 3.61 24.24
CA TRP A 113 -19.85 3.96 22.82
C TRP A 113 -18.43 4.37 22.42
N ILE A 114 -17.75 5.08 23.32
CA ILE A 114 -16.38 5.54 23.13
C ILE A 114 -15.43 4.35 23.23
N LEU A 115 -15.71 3.44 24.18
CA LEU A 115 -14.98 2.17 24.26
C LEU A 115 -15.21 1.29 23.03
N LEU A 116 -16.42 1.22 22.47
CA LEU A 116 -16.65 0.45 21.24
C LEU A 116 -15.82 0.99 20.07
N VAL A 117 -15.80 2.31 19.85
CA VAL A 117 -14.97 2.90 18.78
C VAL A 117 -13.48 2.69 19.01
N ALA A 118 -13.02 2.68 20.26
CA ALA A 118 -11.61 2.44 20.58
C ALA A 118 -11.21 0.95 20.53
N LEU A 119 -12.07 0.04 20.98
CA LEU A 119 -11.76 -1.38 21.19
C LEU A 119 -12.07 -2.26 19.98
N VAL A 120 -13.07 -1.92 19.16
CA VAL A 120 -13.43 -2.71 17.97
C VAL A 120 -12.26 -2.83 16.98
N PRO A 121 -11.55 -1.75 16.60
CA PRO A 121 -10.38 -1.88 15.73
C PRO A 121 -9.28 -2.78 16.30
N ILE A 122 -9.08 -2.74 17.63
CA ILE A 122 -8.09 -3.56 18.33
C ILE A 122 -8.49 -5.02 18.30
N GLY A 123 -9.73 -5.36 18.71
CA GLY A 123 -10.16 -6.74 18.77
C GLY A 123 -10.26 -7.39 17.39
N LEU A 124 -10.59 -6.64 16.34
CA LEU A 124 -10.58 -7.16 14.97
C LEU A 124 -9.17 -7.25 14.36
N ASN A 125 -8.13 -6.84 15.11
CA ASN A 125 -6.73 -6.80 14.68
C ASN A 125 -6.57 -6.16 13.30
N TYR A 126 -7.25 -5.04 13.09
CA TYR A 126 -7.23 -4.32 11.82
C TYR A 126 -6.75 -2.89 12.08
N MET A 127 -5.42 -2.74 12.03
CA MET A 127 -4.69 -1.56 12.49
C MET A 127 -4.13 -0.69 11.35
N GLY A 128 -4.47 -1.00 10.10
CA GLY A 128 -4.10 -0.25 8.90
C GLY A 128 -4.99 0.98 8.63
N ASP A 129 -5.32 1.22 7.36
CA ASP A 129 -6.01 2.43 6.86
C ASP A 129 -7.22 2.92 7.70
N PRO A 130 -8.13 2.09 8.23
CA PRO A 130 -9.31 2.57 8.98
C PRO A 130 -8.95 3.39 10.22
N VAL A 131 -7.91 2.97 10.95
CA VAL A 131 -7.47 3.60 12.19
C VAL A 131 -6.90 5.00 11.92
N PHE A 132 -6.14 5.15 10.84
CA PHE A 132 -5.57 6.44 10.46
C PHE A 132 -6.61 7.36 9.81
N LEU A 133 -7.48 6.83 8.94
CA LEU A 133 -8.53 7.58 8.26
C LEU A 133 -9.67 8.00 9.20
N MET A 134 -9.93 7.28 10.30
CA MET A 134 -10.94 7.71 11.27
C MET A 134 -10.55 8.99 12.00
N TYR A 135 -9.26 9.32 12.11
CA TYR A 135 -8.79 10.49 12.83
C TYR A 135 -9.35 11.81 12.24
N PRO A 136 -9.12 12.14 10.94
CA PRO A 136 -9.71 13.33 10.33
C PRO A 136 -11.25 13.32 10.36
N TYR A 137 -11.87 12.14 10.33
CA TYR A 137 -13.32 11.98 10.44
C TYR A 137 -13.84 12.38 11.84
N LEU A 138 -13.24 11.84 12.91
CA LEU A 138 -13.60 12.13 14.30
C LEU A 138 -13.33 13.59 14.67
N LEU A 139 -12.28 14.20 14.09
CA LEU A 139 -12.03 15.64 14.23
C LEU A 139 -13.18 16.47 13.65
N GLY A 140 -13.75 16.06 12.51
CA GLY A 140 -14.95 16.68 11.95
C GLY A 140 -16.15 16.58 12.91
N LEU A 141 -16.35 15.43 13.56
CA LEU A 141 -17.40 15.26 14.58
C LEU A 141 -17.19 16.19 15.79
N PHE A 142 -15.95 16.34 16.25
CA PHE A 142 -15.60 17.28 17.31
C PHE A 142 -15.94 18.72 16.90
N LEU A 143 -15.54 19.12 15.68
CA LEU A 143 -15.78 20.46 15.16
C LEU A 143 -17.27 20.78 15.05
N ASN A 144 -18.09 19.81 14.60
CA ASN A 144 -19.54 19.95 14.56
C ASN A 144 -20.09 20.35 15.93
N ARG A 145 -19.74 19.60 16.98
CA ARG A 145 -20.21 19.86 18.35
C ARG A 145 -19.69 21.16 18.97
N ALA A 146 -18.51 21.59 18.56
CA ALA A 146 -17.92 22.83 19.06
C ALA A 146 -18.51 24.09 18.41
N LEU A 147 -19.07 23.97 17.21
CA LEU A 147 -19.68 25.08 16.46
C LEU A 147 -21.20 25.11 16.53
N GLU A 148 -21.85 23.98 16.81
CA GLU A 148 -23.29 23.94 17.06
C GLU A 148 -23.67 24.71 18.33
N ALA A 149 -24.93 25.15 18.40
CA ALA A 149 -25.40 26.05 19.44
C ALA A 149 -25.22 25.47 20.86
N GLU A 150 -24.88 26.32 21.82
CA GLU A 150 -24.71 25.94 23.25
C GLU A 150 -25.94 25.26 23.88
N ARG A 151 -27.11 25.39 23.25
CA ARG A 151 -28.36 24.77 23.70
C ARG A 151 -28.47 23.28 23.36
N GLU A 152 -27.58 22.76 22.51
CA GLU A 152 -27.57 21.33 22.19
C GLU A 152 -26.94 20.51 23.32
N GLU A 153 -27.55 19.38 23.64
CA GLU A 153 -27.13 18.49 24.74
C GLU A 153 -25.66 18.01 24.61
N LEU A 154 -25.16 17.92 23.38
CA LEU A 154 -23.82 17.44 23.06
C LEU A 154 -22.80 18.57 22.81
N HIS A 155 -23.16 19.84 23.00
CA HIS A 155 -22.27 20.96 22.72
C HIS A 155 -20.94 20.88 23.51
N ILE A 156 -19.83 21.26 22.86
CA ILE A 156 -18.50 21.36 23.49
C ILE A 156 -18.09 22.84 23.57
N SER A 157 -18.03 23.38 24.79
CA SER A 157 -17.65 24.79 25.00
C SER A 157 -16.21 25.10 24.55
N LEU A 158 -15.96 26.30 24.04
CA LEU A 158 -14.64 26.74 23.56
C LEU A 158 -13.89 27.63 24.56
N ASN A 159 -13.70 27.12 25.78
CA ASN A 159 -12.80 27.75 26.75
C ASN A 159 -11.33 27.63 26.31
N TRP A 160 -10.43 28.35 26.99
CA TRP A 160 -9.01 28.40 26.60
C TRP A 160 -8.32 27.02 26.62
N LEU A 161 -8.65 26.16 27.60
CA LEU A 161 -8.11 24.79 27.69
C LEU A 161 -8.53 23.96 26.48
N ASN A 162 -9.80 24.05 26.08
CA ASN A 162 -10.35 23.30 24.95
C ASN A 162 -9.76 23.78 23.62
N LYS A 163 -9.43 25.07 23.50
CA LYS A 163 -8.68 25.61 22.35
C LYS A 163 -7.26 25.06 22.28
N VAL A 164 -6.56 24.99 23.41
CA VAL A 164 -5.21 24.38 23.47
C VAL A 164 -5.28 22.90 23.13
N ALA A 165 -6.23 22.17 23.70
CA ALA A 165 -6.45 20.76 23.39
C ALA A 165 -6.74 20.55 21.90
N PHE A 166 -7.57 21.42 21.29
CA PHE A 166 -7.84 21.36 19.85
C PHE A 166 -6.58 21.57 19.01
N VAL A 167 -5.69 22.51 19.36
CA VAL A 167 -4.40 22.69 18.66
C VAL A 167 -3.57 21.41 18.72
N LEU A 168 -3.53 20.71 19.85
CA LEU A 168 -2.84 19.42 19.97
C LEU A 168 -3.49 18.33 19.12
N MET A 169 -4.83 18.30 19.03
CA MET A 169 -5.57 17.38 18.16
C MET A 169 -5.31 17.62 16.67
N LEU A 170 -4.78 18.77 16.26
CA LEU A 170 -4.45 19.05 14.85
C LEU A 170 -3.07 18.54 14.43
N LEU A 171 -2.16 18.24 15.37
CA LEU A 171 -0.81 17.78 15.05
C LEU A 171 -0.82 16.48 14.21
N PRO A 172 -1.63 15.46 14.54
CA PRO A 172 -1.66 14.23 13.75
C PRO A 172 -2.08 14.44 12.29
N LEU A 173 -2.91 15.45 11.97
CA LEU A 173 -3.28 15.73 10.57
C LEU A 173 -2.08 16.10 9.69
N GLY A 174 -1.03 16.70 10.28
CA GLY A 174 0.22 16.96 9.56
C GLY A 174 1.14 15.75 9.46
N LEU A 175 1.07 14.83 10.43
CA LEU A 175 1.89 13.62 10.44
C LEU A 175 1.33 12.50 9.55
N LEU A 176 0.00 12.38 9.43
CA LEU A 176 -0.64 11.33 8.63
C LEU A 176 -0.11 11.25 7.18
N PRO A 177 0.03 12.35 6.42
CA PRO A 177 0.63 12.31 5.08
C PRO A 177 2.11 11.89 5.04
N LEU A 178 2.84 12.00 6.15
CA LEU A 178 4.24 11.56 6.26
C LEU A 178 4.36 10.11 6.71
N ILE A 179 3.28 9.50 7.20
CA ILE A 179 3.18 8.06 7.43
C ILE A 179 2.91 7.39 6.08
N LYS A 180 1.79 7.78 5.44
CA LYS A 180 1.36 7.30 4.13
C LYS A 180 0.87 8.50 3.32
N GLY A 181 1.56 8.83 2.24
CA GLY A 181 1.31 10.00 1.41
C GLY A 181 -0.10 10.06 0.82
N SER A 182 -0.72 8.89 0.56
CA SER A 182 -2.12 8.82 0.11
C SER A 182 -3.13 9.33 1.15
N PHE A 183 -2.79 9.35 2.45
CA PHE A 183 -3.63 9.97 3.48
C PHE A 183 -3.76 11.48 3.34
N LEU A 184 -2.92 12.12 2.53
CA LEU A 184 -3.07 13.54 2.19
C LEU A 184 -4.47 13.83 1.64
N VAL A 185 -5.03 12.94 0.81
CA VAL A 185 -6.37 13.14 0.21
C VAL A 185 -7.45 13.20 1.29
N GLY A 186 -7.41 12.29 2.27
CA GLY A 186 -8.35 12.29 3.39
C GLY A 186 -8.17 13.48 4.34
N CYS A 187 -6.92 13.84 4.62
CA CYS A 187 -6.61 15.01 5.47
C CYS A 187 -7.07 16.31 4.80
N LEU A 188 -6.74 16.54 3.53
CA LEU A 188 -7.17 17.73 2.78
C LEU A 188 -8.70 17.77 2.63
N GLY A 189 -9.33 16.64 2.29
CA GLY A 189 -10.78 16.55 2.18
C GLY A 189 -11.49 16.94 3.48
N SER A 190 -11.05 16.39 4.61
CA SER A 190 -11.58 16.76 5.94
C SER A 190 -11.30 18.22 6.30
N VAL A 191 -10.08 18.71 6.09
CA VAL A 191 -9.71 20.11 6.36
C VAL A 191 -10.57 21.08 5.52
N VAL A 192 -10.78 20.81 4.23
CA VAL A 192 -11.63 21.64 3.36
C VAL A 192 -13.08 21.68 3.87
N LEU A 193 -13.66 20.52 4.22
CA LEU A 193 -15.00 20.47 4.79
C LEU A 193 -15.07 21.24 6.12
N CYS A 194 -14.09 21.06 7.00
CA CYS A 194 -13.99 21.72 8.30
C CYS A 194 -13.80 23.24 8.17
N LEU A 195 -13.00 23.70 7.20
CA LEU A 195 -12.83 25.12 6.90
C LEU A 195 -14.11 25.74 6.33
N GLY A 196 -14.78 25.05 5.39
CA GLY A 196 -16.07 25.48 4.86
C GLY A 196 -17.14 25.62 5.95
N TYR A 197 -17.20 24.64 6.84
CA TYR A 197 -18.10 24.65 7.99
C TYR A 197 -17.75 25.76 9.02
N SER A 198 -16.46 25.97 9.28
CA SER A 198 -15.98 27.05 10.14
C SER A 198 -16.25 28.45 9.55
N ALA A 199 -16.15 28.58 8.22
CA ALA A 199 -16.45 29.80 7.49
C ALA A 199 -17.94 30.13 7.53
N TRP A 200 -18.80 29.11 7.36
CA TRP A 200 -20.26 29.24 7.52
C TRP A 200 -20.63 29.79 8.89
N HIS A 201 -20.01 29.26 9.96
CA HIS A 201 -20.17 29.73 11.33
C HIS A 201 -19.32 30.98 11.69
N ARG A 202 -18.58 31.53 10.74
CA ARG A 202 -17.71 32.72 10.88
C ARG A 202 -16.70 32.63 12.03
N ASN A 203 -16.24 31.43 12.38
CA ASN A 203 -15.33 31.21 13.50
C ASN A 203 -13.86 31.31 13.07
N ARG A 204 -13.24 32.46 13.38
CA ARG A 204 -11.84 32.76 13.01
C ARG A 204 -10.81 31.82 13.65
N PHE A 205 -11.07 31.34 14.86
CA PHE A 205 -10.13 30.47 15.57
C PHE A 205 -9.92 29.17 14.79
N PHE A 206 -11.02 28.50 14.40
CA PHE A 206 -10.93 27.28 13.61
C PHE A 206 -10.35 27.51 12.21
N LEU A 207 -10.75 28.60 11.53
CA LEU A 207 -10.19 28.94 10.21
C LEU A 207 -8.66 29.06 10.23
N ILE A 208 -8.11 29.76 11.23
CA ILE A 208 -6.66 29.95 11.36
C ILE A 208 -5.98 28.63 11.75
N THR A 209 -6.47 27.99 12.81
CA THR A 209 -5.80 26.80 13.36
C THR A 209 -5.81 25.61 12.40
N LEU A 210 -6.94 25.33 11.73
CA LEU A 210 -7.03 24.26 10.72
C LEU A 210 -6.13 24.50 9.51
N SER A 211 -5.84 25.76 9.18
CA SER A 211 -4.97 26.11 8.05
C SER A 211 -3.48 26.06 8.41
N VAL A 212 -3.13 26.46 9.63
CA VAL A 212 -1.73 26.67 10.04
C VAL A 212 -1.15 25.46 10.75
N VAL A 213 -1.87 24.88 11.72
CA VAL A 213 -1.29 23.85 12.60
C VAL A 213 -0.92 22.57 11.86
N PRO A 214 -1.80 21.97 11.02
CA PRO A 214 -1.44 20.78 10.25
C PRO A 214 -0.27 21.02 9.30
N LEU A 215 -0.20 22.19 8.65
CA LEU A 215 0.90 22.55 7.74
C LEU A 215 2.23 22.68 8.49
N LEU A 216 2.24 23.33 9.66
CA LEU A 216 3.43 23.42 10.49
C LEU A 216 3.86 22.05 11.01
N ALA A 217 2.92 21.20 11.42
CA ALA A 217 3.21 19.83 11.85
C ALA A 217 3.80 18.98 10.72
N LEU A 218 3.28 19.09 9.49
CA LEU A 218 3.82 18.45 8.29
C LEU A 218 5.26 18.90 8.02
N ILE A 219 5.51 20.21 7.95
CA ILE A 219 6.84 20.75 7.66
C ILE A 219 7.83 20.37 8.77
N THR A 220 7.42 20.48 10.03
CA THR A 220 8.26 20.15 11.18
C THR A 220 8.58 18.66 11.19
N GLY A 221 7.59 17.78 10.99
CA GLY A 221 7.78 16.33 10.91
C GLY A 221 8.75 15.94 9.79
N TRP A 222 8.62 16.55 8.62
CA TRP A 222 9.51 16.33 7.48
C TRP A 222 10.95 16.78 7.74
N MET A 223 11.14 17.93 8.38
CA MET A 223 12.47 18.42 8.74
C MET A 223 13.11 17.55 9.83
N LEU A 224 12.32 17.10 10.82
CA LEU A 224 12.80 16.22 11.88
C LEU A 224 13.22 14.85 11.39
N SER A 225 12.73 14.41 10.22
CA SER A 225 13.20 13.19 9.57
C SER A 225 14.47 13.38 8.72
N GLY A 226 15.14 14.54 8.83
CA GLY A 226 16.41 14.80 8.15
C GLY A 226 16.30 15.32 6.71
N HIS A 227 15.09 15.56 6.20
CA HIS A 227 14.89 16.03 4.83
C HIS A 227 14.80 17.56 4.73
N SER A 228 15.23 18.09 3.58
CA SER A 228 15.08 19.51 3.27
C SER A 228 13.63 19.83 2.92
N VAL A 229 13.12 20.99 3.35
CA VAL A 229 11.77 21.47 2.99
C VAL A 229 11.60 21.58 1.47
N ALA A 230 12.68 21.82 0.73
CA ALA A 230 12.67 21.91 -0.73
C ALA A 230 12.30 20.58 -1.41
N ASP A 231 12.51 19.44 -0.75
CA ASP A 231 12.19 18.11 -1.28
C ASP A 231 10.71 17.71 -1.06
N LEU A 232 9.99 18.42 -0.18
CA LEU A 232 8.61 18.08 0.19
C LEU A 232 7.59 18.15 -0.98
N PRO A 233 7.64 19.14 -1.89
CA PRO A 233 6.78 19.12 -3.07
C PRO A 233 7.04 17.89 -3.95
N ASN A 234 8.32 17.50 -4.07
CA ASN A 234 8.73 16.37 -4.88
C ASN A 234 8.27 15.03 -4.28
N TYR A 235 8.28 14.90 -2.94
CA TYR A 235 7.70 13.76 -2.23
C TYR A 235 6.27 13.45 -2.71
N PHE A 236 5.40 14.46 -2.74
CA PHE A 236 4.01 14.29 -3.17
C PHE A 236 3.86 14.12 -4.69
N SER A 237 4.62 14.86 -5.50
CA SER A 237 4.50 14.74 -6.96
C SER A 237 5.03 13.40 -7.49
N ALA A 238 6.11 12.88 -6.91
CA ALA A 238 6.76 11.65 -7.36
C ALA A 238 5.93 10.39 -7.10
N MET A 239 5.13 10.36 -6.04
CA MET A 239 4.22 9.24 -5.77
C MET A 239 2.90 9.30 -6.56
N SER A 240 2.57 10.45 -7.17
CA SER A 240 1.31 10.63 -7.89
C SER A 240 1.07 9.58 -8.97
N PRO A 241 2.06 9.19 -9.80
CA PRO A 241 1.87 8.13 -10.80
C PRO A 241 1.57 6.76 -10.18
N ILE A 242 2.13 6.46 -9.00
CA ILE A 242 1.81 5.22 -8.26
C ILE A 242 0.34 5.25 -7.81
N ILE A 243 -0.09 6.35 -7.17
CA ILE A 243 -1.48 6.49 -6.68
C ILE A 243 -2.48 6.43 -7.84
N SER A 244 -2.22 7.12 -8.96
CA SER A 244 -3.13 7.13 -10.10
C SER A 244 -3.14 5.81 -10.88
N GLY A 245 -2.01 5.10 -10.95
CA GLY A 245 -1.88 3.82 -11.63
C GLY A 245 -2.41 2.62 -10.83
N TYR A 246 -2.47 2.74 -9.50
CA TYR A 246 -2.83 1.66 -8.58
C TYR A 246 -4.11 0.91 -8.99
N ALA A 247 -5.21 1.63 -9.22
CA ALA A 247 -6.49 0.97 -9.50
C ALA A 247 -6.52 0.17 -10.80
N GLN A 248 -5.69 0.53 -11.80
CA GLN A 248 -5.58 -0.24 -13.04
C GLN A 248 -4.67 -1.47 -12.87
N ALA A 249 -3.59 -1.30 -12.11
CA ALA A 249 -2.56 -2.33 -11.97
C ALA A 249 -2.87 -3.37 -10.87
N MET A 250 -3.64 -2.98 -9.85
CA MET A 250 -3.91 -3.77 -8.64
C MET A 250 -5.40 -4.06 -8.44
N SER A 251 -6.25 -3.82 -9.44
CA SER A 251 -7.65 -4.27 -9.34
C SER A 251 -7.69 -5.77 -9.09
N ASP A 252 -8.70 -6.21 -8.37
CA ASP A 252 -9.12 -7.61 -8.32
C ASP A 252 -10.65 -7.62 -8.22
N PRO A 253 -11.38 -8.13 -9.23
CA PRO A 253 -12.83 -8.05 -9.33
C PRO A 253 -13.57 -8.70 -8.16
N GLY A 254 -13.11 -9.84 -7.64
CA GLY A 254 -13.65 -10.48 -6.45
C GLY A 254 -15.18 -10.69 -6.41
N ASN A 255 -15.73 -10.85 -5.20
CA ASN A 255 -17.18 -11.01 -4.97
C ASN A 255 -17.86 -9.64 -4.77
N GLU A 256 -18.85 -9.31 -5.60
CA GLU A 256 -19.56 -8.03 -5.53
C GLU A 256 -20.68 -7.96 -4.47
N ALA A 257 -21.10 -9.08 -3.87
CA ALA A 257 -22.22 -9.05 -2.93
C ALA A 257 -21.94 -8.25 -1.65
N PRO A 258 -20.76 -8.38 -0.99
CA PRO A 258 -20.43 -7.55 0.16
C PRO A 258 -20.28 -6.06 -0.16
N LEU A 259 -19.84 -5.75 -1.39
CA LEU A 259 -19.83 -4.39 -1.91
C LEU A 259 -21.24 -3.79 -1.93
N LEU A 260 -22.25 -4.54 -2.40
CA LEU A 260 -23.63 -4.04 -2.41
C LEU A 260 -24.14 -3.73 -0.99
N LEU A 261 -23.88 -4.62 -0.02
CA LEU A 261 -24.25 -4.39 1.39
C LEU A 261 -23.58 -3.14 1.96
N TYR A 262 -22.29 -2.96 1.67
CA TYR A 262 -21.54 -1.77 2.06
C TYR A 262 -22.16 -0.48 1.50
N VAL A 263 -22.48 -0.44 0.20
CA VAL A 263 -23.07 0.73 -0.45
C VAL A 263 -24.45 1.04 0.13
N ILE A 264 -25.31 0.03 0.35
CA ILE A 264 -26.63 0.21 0.97
C ILE A 264 -26.47 0.79 2.38
N ALA A 265 -25.54 0.28 3.18
CA ALA A 265 -25.29 0.80 4.53
C ALA A 265 -24.83 2.25 4.52
N CYS A 266 -23.95 2.64 3.58
CA CYS A 266 -23.51 4.01 3.40
C CYS A 266 -24.68 4.95 3.02
N ILE A 267 -25.55 4.52 2.11
CA ILE A 267 -26.75 5.28 1.71
C ILE A 267 -27.69 5.47 2.90
N VAL A 268 -27.95 4.40 3.67
CA VAL A 268 -28.82 4.47 4.86
C VAL A 268 -28.21 5.36 5.95
N LEU A 269 -26.89 5.30 6.16
CA LEU A 269 -26.19 6.19 7.09
C LEU A 269 -26.31 7.66 6.66
N GLY A 270 -26.06 7.96 5.39
CA GLY A 270 -26.22 9.30 4.82
C GLY A 270 -27.66 9.80 4.92
N TRP A 271 -28.64 8.94 4.62
CA TRP A 271 -30.06 9.25 4.78
C TRP A 271 -30.41 9.57 6.24
N GLN A 272 -29.89 8.80 7.22
CA GLN A 272 -30.09 9.12 8.63
C GLN A 272 -29.50 10.48 8.96
N PHE A 273 -28.26 10.78 8.54
CA PHE A 273 -27.65 12.10 8.73
C PHE A 273 -28.47 13.25 8.11
N LEU A 274 -29.12 13.04 6.97
CA LEU A 274 -29.84 14.12 6.30
C LEU A 274 -31.27 14.34 6.82
N PHE A 275 -31.99 13.28 7.18
CA PHE A 275 -33.45 13.34 7.32
C PHE A 275 -34.01 12.88 8.65
N ARG A 276 -33.18 12.32 9.54
CA ARG A 276 -33.64 11.74 10.81
C ARG A 276 -33.36 12.62 12.04
N SER A 277 -33.18 13.93 11.86
CA SER A 277 -32.89 14.83 12.99
C SER A 277 -33.48 16.22 12.79
N GLU A 278 -33.77 16.88 13.91
CA GLU A 278 -34.14 18.30 13.97
C GLU A 278 -32.91 19.24 13.94
N THR A 279 -31.72 18.70 13.68
CA THR A 279 -30.46 19.47 13.62
C THR A 279 -30.45 20.43 12.42
N PRO A 280 -29.72 21.55 12.50
CA PRO A 280 -29.60 22.48 11.38
C PRO A 280 -29.13 21.80 10.09
N ALA A 281 -29.69 22.20 8.95
CA ALA A 281 -29.36 21.61 7.65
C ALA A 281 -27.85 21.65 7.33
N SER A 282 -27.15 22.72 7.75
CA SER A 282 -25.70 22.82 7.62
C SER A 282 -24.95 21.71 8.36
N ALA A 283 -25.40 21.36 9.57
CA ALA A 283 -24.85 20.27 10.37
C ALA A 283 -25.08 18.92 9.67
N CYS A 284 -26.32 18.68 9.20
CA CYS A 284 -26.69 17.46 8.49
C CYS A 284 -25.80 17.22 7.27
N TRP A 285 -25.67 18.23 6.40
CA TRP A 285 -24.84 18.13 5.21
C TRP A 285 -23.36 17.98 5.54
N PHE A 286 -22.84 18.75 6.51
CA PHE A 286 -21.46 18.62 6.94
C PHE A 286 -21.14 17.19 7.46
N LEU A 287 -21.98 16.65 8.33
CA LEU A 287 -21.81 15.29 8.87
C LEU A 287 -21.93 14.22 7.78
N ALA A 288 -22.91 14.34 6.88
CA ALA A 288 -23.09 13.41 5.77
C ALA A 288 -21.89 13.43 4.81
N LEU A 289 -21.37 14.62 4.47
CA LEU A 289 -20.19 14.77 3.61
C LEU A 289 -18.91 14.29 4.30
N ASN A 290 -18.74 14.56 5.60
CA ASN A 290 -17.59 14.11 6.38
C ASN A 290 -17.56 12.57 6.49
N ALA A 291 -18.70 11.94 6.80
CA ALA A 291 -18.83 10.48 6.79
C ALA A 291 -18.67 9.91 5.37
N GLY A 292 -19.24 10.57 4.37
CA GLY A 292 -19.13 10.17 2.96
C GLY A 292 -17.68 10.18 2.45
N MET A 293 -16.90 11.19 2.80
CA MET A 293 -15.47 11.26 2.46
C MET A 293 -14.68 10.13 3.11
N PHE A 294 -14.88 9.90 4.42
CA PHE A 294 -14.22 8.82 5.16
C PHE A 294 -14.54 7.45 4.55
N LEU A 295 -15.82 7.18 4.31
CA LEU A 295 -16.27 5.90 3.75
C LEU A 295 -15.85 5.74 2.29
N PHE A 296 -15.88 6.79 1.48
CA PHE A 296 -15.43 6.70 0.09
C PHE A 296 -13.94 6.35 -0.02
N LEU A 297 -13.09 6.91 0.83
CA LEU A 297 -11.66 6.56 0.86
C LEU A 297 -11.44 5.13 1.36
N ALA A 298 -12.14 4.72 2.40
CA ALA A 298 -12.10 3.33 2.88
C ALA A 298 -12.60 2.33 1.82
N PHE A 299 -13.61 2.71 1.04
CA PHE A 299 -14.08 1.96 -0.11
C PHE A 299 -12.99 1.82 -1.18
N LYS A 300 -12.29 2.90 -1.53
CA LYS A 300 -11.22 2.84 -2.54
C LYS A 300 -10.05 1.99 -2.08
N ALA A 301 -9.72 2.06 -0.79
CA ALA A 301 -8.67 1.24 -0.20
C ALA A 301 -9.07 -0.25 -0.14
N GLY A 302 -10.34 -0.56 0.14
CA GLY A 302 -10.78 -1.95 0.35
C GLY A 302 -11.40 -2.70 -0.83
N PHE A 303 -11.99 -2.02 -1.82
CA PHE A 303 -12.72 -2.69 -2.93
C PHE A 303 -12.03 -2.61 -4.29
N VAL A 304 -10.94 -1.84 -4.41
CA VAL A 304 -10.11 -1.84 -5.62
C VAL A 304 -9.43 -3.21 -5.77
N ARG A 305 -8.71 -3.65 -4.75
CA ARG A 305 -8.17 -5.01 -4.60
C ARG A 305 -9.08 -5.76 -3.63
N TYR A 306 -9.84 -6.75 -4.10
CA TYR A 306 -10.81 -7.47 -3.29
C TYR A 306 -10.22 -8.74 -2.68
N ASP A 307 -9.42 -8.53 -1.64
CA ASP A 307 -8.84 -9.55 -0.77
C ASP A 307 -9.05 -9.12 0.69
N SER A 308 -8.12 -9.45 1.59
CA SER A 308 -8.15 -8.97 2.99
C SER A 308 -8.24 -7.43 3.12
N HIS A 309 -7.92 -6.65 2.07
CA HIS A 309 -8.14 -5.20 2.03
C HIS A 309 -9.63 -4.81 2.17
N ALA A 310 -10.59 -5.65 1.79
CA ALA A 310 -12.02 -5.36 1.93
C ALA A 310 -12.44 -5.08 3.39
N LEU A 311 -11.68 -5.61 4.36
CA LEU A 311 -11.85 -5.33 5.79
C LEU A 311 -11.63 -3.85 6.15
N ILE A 312 -10.87 -3.08 5.35
CA ILE A 312 -10.71 -1.62 5.51
C ILE A 312 -12.08 -0.95 5.46
N ALA A 313 -12.86 -1.25 4.42
CA ALA A 313 -14.18 -0.67 4.21
C ALA A 313 -15.14 -1.14 5.32
N ALA A 314 -15.10 -2.44 5.64
CA ALA A 314 -15.93 -3.05 6.65
C ALA A 314 -15.78 -2.40 8.03
N LEU A 315 -14.54 -2.26 8.53
CA LEU A 315 -14.26 -1.63 9.82
C LEU A 315 -14.58 -0.13 9.80
N SER A 316 -14.26 0.58 8.72
CA SER A 316 -14.58 2.00 8.59
C SER A 316 -16.09 2.26 8.65
N LEU A 317 -16.91 1.38 8.06
CA LEU A 317 -18.37 1.43 8.17
C LEU A 317 -18.84 1.25 9.62
N LEU A 318 -18.29 0.27 10.35
CA LEU A 318 -18.61 0.08 11.77
C LEU A 318 -18.24 1.32 12.59
N ILE A 319 -17.05 1.89 12.38
CA ILE A 319 -16.62 3.13 13.06
C ILE A 319 -17.59 4.28 12.77
N ALA A 320 -17.97 4.49 11.50
CA ALA A 320 -18.89 5.55 11.11
C ALA A 320 -20.29 5.38 11.74
N VAL A 321 -20.82 4.16 11.77
CA VAL A 321 -22.13 3.85 12.36
C VAL A 321 -22.11 4.00 13.88
N LEU A 322 -21.09 3.47 14.56
CA LEU A 322 -20.97 3.56 16.03
C LEU A 322 -20.77 5.01 16.49
N SER A 323 -19.96 5.78 15.75
CA SER A 323 -19.66 7.18 16.07
C SER A 323 -20.82 8.15 15.79
N MET A 324 -21.89 7.74 15.10
CA MET A 324 -23.11 8.57 14.95
C MET A 324 -23.67 8.98 16.33
N ARG A 325 -23.50 8.15 17.36
CA ARG A 325 -23.92 8.50 18.73
C ARG A 325 -23.16 9.70 19.33
N PHE A 326 -21.99 10.04 18.79
CA PHE A 326 -21.18 11.16 19.28
C PHE A 326 -21.75 12.51 18.89
N VAL A 327 -22.54 12.56 17.81
CA VAL A 327 -23.16 13.79 17.27
C VAL A 327 -24.68 13.75 17.34
N ARG A 328 -25.28 12.59 17.69
CA ARG A 328 -26.73 12.43 17.84
C ARG A 328 -27.11 11.67 19.08
N VAL A 329 -28.14 12.17 19.77
CA VAL A 329 -28.67 11.54 20.99
C VAL A 329 -29.31 10.17 20.69
N GLU A 330 -30.00 10.04 19.57
CA GLU A 330 -30.59 8.78 19.13
C GLU A 330 -29.53 7.75 18.70
N GLY A 331 -28.39 8.21 18.18
CA GLY A 331 -27.40 7.36 17.54
C GLY A 331 -27.91 6.75 16.22
N ALA A 332 -27.23 5.70 15.76
CA ALA A 332 -27.66 4.94 14.59
C ALA A 332 -28.88 4.05 14.91
N SER A 333 -29.77 3.87 13.93
CA SER A 333 -30.88 2.92 14.07
C SER A 333 -30.38 1.49 14.25
N ALA A 334 -31.14 0.67 14.99
CA ALA A 334 -30.83 -0.76 15.15
C ALA A 334 -30.70 -1.48 13.79
N GLY A 335 -31.55 -1.15 12.81
CA GLY A 335 -31.47 -1.72 11.46
C GLY A 335 -30.17 -1.36 10.74
N LEU A 336 -29.65 -0.13 10.90
CA LEU A 336 -28.37 0.27 10.33
C LEU A 336 -27.19 -0.42 11.03
N ILE A 337 -27.24 -0.57 12.36
CA ILE A 337 -26.22 -1.33 13.10
C ILE A 337 -26.19 -2.78 12.63
N VAL A 338 -27.36 -3.44 12.51
CA VAL A 338 -27.45 -4.80 11.98
C VAL A 338 -26.93 -4.88 10.55
N LEU A 339 -27.29 -3.94 9.68
CA LEU A 339 -26.82 -3.91 8.30
C LEU A 339 -25.29 -3.75 8.22
N ALA A 340 -24.69 -2.88 9.03
CA ALA A 340 -23.25 -2.70 9.08
C ALA A 340 -22.53 -3.95 9.61
N LEU A 341 -23.10 -4.62 10.62
CA LEU A 341 -22.60 -5.89 11.12
C LEU A 341 -22.70 -7.01 10.07
N LEU A 342 -23.81 -7.09 9.33
CA LEU A 342 -23.98 -8.06 8.24
C LEU A 342 -22.99 -7.80 7.09
N ALA A 343 -22.78 -6.54 6.72
CA ALA A 343 -21.77 -6.17 5.74
C ALA A 343 -20.38 -6.60 6.22
N TRP A 344 -20.03 -6.29 7.48
CA TRP A 344 -18.76 -6.72 8.06
C TRP A 344 -18.59 -8.23 8.10
N MET A 345 -19.58 -8.97 8.63
CA MET A 345 -19.55 -10.44 8.70
C MET A 345 -19.44 -11.09 7.31
N SER A 346 -20.07 -10.50 6.30
CA SER A 346 -20.02 -11.02 4.93
C SER A 346 -18.63 -10.92 4.29
N ILE A 347 -17.86 -9.91 4.68
CA ILE A 347 -16.48 -9.68 4.24
C ILE A 347 -15.52 -10.53 5.09
N ASP A 348 -15.66 -10.46 6.41
CA ASP A 348 -14.80 -11.18 7.35
C ASP A 348 -14.83 -12.70 7.11
N ARG A 349 -16.01 -13.26 6.86
CA ARG A 349 -16.17 -14.69 6.54
C ARG A 349 -15.43 -15.13 5.27
N GLN A 350 -15.11 -14.22 4.35
CA GLN A 350 -14.41 -14.55 3.10
C GLN A 350 -12.89 -14.47 3.23
N HIS A 351 -12.37 -13.78 4.26
CA HIS A 351 -10.96 -13.39 4.31
C HIS A 351 -10.26 -13.67 5.65
N ARG A 352 -10.96 -13.68 6.79
CA ARG A 352 -10.33 -13.88 8.11
C ARG A 352 -11.05 -14.85 9.03
N GLU A 353 -12.37 -15.02 8.85
CA GLU A 353 -13.21 -15.85 9.70
C GLU A 353 -13.02 -15.57 11.21
N THR A 354 -12.97 -14.29 11.57
CA THR A 354 -12.59 -13.84 12.92
C THR A 354 -13.52 -14.42 13.99
N SER A 355 -12.96 -15.18 14.94
CA SER A 355 -13.73 -15.74 16.04
C SER A 355 -13.83 -14.79 17.24
N THR A 356 -14.75 -15.10 18.16
CA THR A 356 -14.85 -14.37 19.44
C THR A 356 -13.63 -14.57 20.34
N ASN A 357 -12.95 -15.71 20.22
CA ASN A 357 -11.70 -15.95 20.94
C ASN A 357 -10.59 -15.05 20.39
N ASP A 358 -10.48 -14.93 19.06
CA ASP A 358 -9.47 -14.07 18.44
C ASP A 358 -9.66 -12.62 18.86
N PHE A 359 -10.91 -12.14 18.85
CA PHE A 359 -11.24 -10.81 19.35
C PHE A 359 -10.74 -10.56 20.79
N TYR A 360 -10.95 -11.54 21.67
CA TYR A 360 -10.47 -11.47 23.05
C TYR A 360 -8.94 -11.52 23.15
N GLN A 361 -8.28 -12.42 22.41
CA GLN A 361 -6.82 -12.54 22.43
C GLN A 361 -6.16 -11.28 21.88
N HIS A 362 -6.64 -10.73 20.75
CA HIS A 362 -6.11 -9.51 20.17
C HIS A 362 -6.19 -8.32 21.14
N LEU A 363 -7.32 -8.15 21.85
CA LEU A 363 -7.44 -7.13 22.90
C LEU A 363 -6.44 -7.37 24.03
N LYS A 364 -6.39 -8.60 24.53
CA LYS A 364 -5.52 -8.98 25.65
C LYS A 364 -4.06 -8.76 25.29
N ASP A 365 -3.63 -9.18 24.11
CA ASP A 365 -2.26 -9.09 23.64
C ASP A 365 -1.88 -7.64 23.35
N ALA A 366 -2.75 -6.86 22.68
CA ALA A 366 -2.51 -5.44 22.44
C ALA A 366 -2.31 -4.67 23.76
N PHE A 367 -3.16 -4.91 24.77
CA PHE A 367 -3.01 -4.27 26.08
C PHE A 367 -1.81 -4.76 26.87
N LYS A 368 -1.55 -6.08 26.84
CA LYS A 368 -0.39 -6.68 27.52
C LYS A 368 0.91 -6.15 26.93
N SER A 369 1.07 -6.18 25.62
CA SER A 369 2.25 -5.69 24.91
C SER A 369 2.43 -4.20 25.15
N THR A 370 1.38 -3.39 24.99
CA THR A 370 1.45 -1.94 25.23
C THR A 370 1.84 -1.61 26.67
N SER A 371 1.25 -2.31 27.66
CA SER A 371 1.63 -2.13 29.06
C SER A 371 3.06 -2.55 29.33
N LYS A 372 3.59 -3.56 28.62
CA LYS A 372 4.97 -4.00 28.77
C LYS A 372 5.95 -2.96 28.19
N VAL A 373 5.65 -2.39 27.03
CA VAL A 373 6.44 -1.28 26.45
C VAL A 373 6.53 -0.09 27.41
N ILE A 374 5.43 0.25 28.08
CA ILE A 374 5.42 1.39 29.02
C ILE A 374 6.30 1.14 30.26
N ARG A 375 6.47 -0.11 30.69
CA ARG A 375 7.15 -0.46 31.94
C ARG A 375 8.60 -0.90 31.73
N ASP A 376 8.83 -1.72 30.72
CA ASP A 376 10.02 -2.55 30.55
C ASP A 376 10.65 -2.33 29.16
N TYR A 377 10.63 -1.07 28.67
CA TYR A 377 11.09 -0.73 27.31
C TYR A 377 12.52 -1.18 27.04
N ASP A 378 13.46 -0.90 27.95
CA ASP A 378 14.88 -1.19 27.72
C ASP A 378 15.14 -2.70 27.58
N GLU A 379 14.46 -3.53 28.36
CA GLU A 379 14.53 -4.99 28.25
C GLU A 379 13.92 -5.49 26.93
N LEU A 380 12.80 -4.90 26.52
CA LEU A 380 12.15 -5.23 25.26
C LEU A 380 12.96 -4.81 24.05
N ASP A 381 13.56 -3.62 24.04
CA ASP A 381 14.41 -3.15 22.94
C ASP A 381 15.63 -4.06 22.79
N ALA A 382 16.25 -4.48 23.90
CA ALA A 382 17.34 -5.45 23.86
C ALA A 382 16.90 -6.80 23.24
N GLN A 383 15.71 -7.30 23.60
CA GLN A 383 15.16 -8.51 23.01
C GLN A 383 14.86 -8.34 21.51
N TRP A 384 14.19 -7.25 21.13
CA TRP A 384 13.85 -6.98 19.73
C TRP A 384 15.08 -6.80 18.86
N ARG A 385 16.18 -6.23 19.35
CA ARG A 385 17.47 -6.20 18.64
C ARG A 385 18.00 -7.60 18.39
N GLN A 386 17.93 -8.50 19.37
CA GLN A 386 18.34 -9.88 19.19
C GLN A 386 17.46 -10.61 18.17
N ASP A 387 16.13 -10.46 18.28
CA ASP A 387 15.18 -11.05 17.35
C ASP A 387 15.36 -10.51 15.93
N TYR A 388 15.67 -9.22 15.80
CA TYR A 388 15.96 -8.56 14.54
C TYR A 388 17.20 -9.14 13.86
N HIS A 389 18.32 -9.25 14.58
CA HIS A 389 19.54 -9.87 14.04
C HIS A 389 19.32 -11.33 13.66
N ALA A 390 18.63 -12.10 14.51
CA ALA A 390 18.29 -13.49 14.19
C ALA A 390 17.36 -13.60 12.95
N ALA A 391 16.50 -12.61 12.73
CA ALA A 391 15.66 -12.55 11.53
C ALA A 391 16.47 -12.20 10.28
N LEU A 392 17.45 -11.29 10.38
CA LEU A 392 18.38 -11.01 9.29
C LEU A 392 19.18 -12.25 8.90
N ASP A 393 19.73 -12.98 9.88
CA ASP A 393 20.49 -14.21 9.63
C ASP A 393 19.66 -15.25 8.86
N LYS A 394 18.38 -15.40 9.23
CA LYS A 394 17.44 -16.29 8.52
C LYS A 394 17.18 -15.85 7.09
N ILE A 395 17.09 -14.54 6.83
CA ILE A 395 16.92 -14.02 5.47
C ILE A 395 18.18 -14.33 4.66
N VAL A 396 19.37 -14.08 5.19
CA VAL A 396 20.64 -14.37 4.49
C VAL A 396 20.74 -15.85 4.14
N GLU A 397 20.48 -16.75 5.09
CA GLU A 397 20.46 -18.20 4.86
C GLU A 397 19.41 -18.58 3.80
N GLY A 398 18.20 -18.03 3.91
CA GLY A 398 17.09 -18.30 2.99
C GLY A 398 17.35 -17.79 1.57
N CYS A 399 18.08 -16.69 1.39
CA CYS A 399 18.40 -16.13 0.07
C CYS A 399 19.63 -16.79 -0.58
N GLY A 400 20.45 -17.54 0.18
CA GLY A 400 21.66 -18.19 -0.32
C GLY A 400 22.70 -17.22 -0.88
N LEU A 401 22.77 -16.00 -0.35
CA LEU A 401 23.71 -14.97 -0.81
C LEU A 401 24.98 -14.98 0.02
N ASP A 402 26.12 -14.86 -0.67
CA ASP A 402 27.41 -14.60 -0.03
C ASP A 402 27.54 -13.10 0.30
N SER A 403 27.97 -12.78 1.53
CA SER A 403 28.25 -11.41 1.98
C SER A 403 29.40 -10.75 1.21
N ASP A 404 30.22 -11.53 0.49
CA ASP A 404 31.40 -11.03 -0.20
C ASP A 404 31.13 -10.41 -1.58
N LEU A 405 29.86 -10.31 -2.02
CA LEU A 405 29.49 -9.63 -3.27
C LEU A 405 29.96 -8.17 -3.29
N GLN A 406 31.00 -7.90 -4.07
CA GLN A 406 31.61 -6.57 -4.21
C GLN A 406 30.82 -5.68 -5.19
N GLY A 407 30.90 -4.36 -4.97
CA GLY A 407 30.28 -3.36 -5.84
C GLY A 407 28.84 -3.01 -5.45
N ARG A 408 28.18 -2.19 -6.28
CA ARG A 408 26.78 -1.79 -6.06
C ARG A 408 25.84 -2.89 -6.53
N VAL A 409 24.88 -3.29 -5.70
CA VAL A 409 23.94 -4.38 -6.00
C VAL A 409 22.51 -3.86 -6.05
N ASP A 410 21.67 -4.37 -6.96
CA ASP A 410 20.22 -4.22 -6.89
C ASP A 410 19.53 -5.57 -7.15
N ILE A 411 18.29 -5.71 -6.68
CA ILE A 411 17.53 -6.96 -6.76
C ILE A 411 16.25 -6.76 -7.56
N TYR A 412 16.01 -7.66 -8.50
CA TYR A 412 14.77 -7.77 -9.27
C TYR A 412 14.11 -9.12 -8.97
N PRO A 413 12.78 -9.20 -8.84
CA PRO A 413 11.83 -8.10 -8.96
C PRO A 413 11.49 -7.37 -7.64
N TRP A 414 11.66 -8.01 -6.48
CA TRP A 414 11.18 -7.42 -5.21
C TRP A 414 11.89 -7.86 -3.93
N ARG A 415 12.82 -8.83 -3.97
CA ARG A 415 13.47 -9.43 -2.79
C ARG A 415 14.60 -8.58 -2.18
N ILE A 416 14.34 -7.29 -2.00
CA ILE A 416 15.30 -6.28 -1.51
C ILE A 416 15.78 -6.61 -0.09
N SER A 417 14.94 -7.28 0.70
CA SER A 417 15.27 -7.83 2.02
C SER A 417 16.56 -8.63 2.01
N CYS A 418 16.81 -9.43 0.96
CA CYS A 418 18.04 -10.20 0.81
C CYS A 418 19.30 -9.31 0.77
N ALA A 419 19.29 -8.22 -0.03
CA ALA A 419 20.43 -7.31 -0.13
C ALA A 419 20.69 -6.56 1.18
N ILE A 420 19.62 -6.09 1.84
CA ILE A 420 19.74 -5.34 3.08
C ILE A 420 20.18 -6.26 4.23
N ALA A 421 19.64 -7.47 4.32
CA ALA A 421 19.99 -8.42 5.38
C ALA A 421 21.44 -8.91 5.27
N ALA A 422 21.93 -9.12 4.04
CA ALA A 422 23.32 -9.50 3.76
C ALA A 422 24.32 -8.32 3.82
N ASP A 423 23.87 -7.12 4.25
CA ASP A 423 24.68 -5.89 4.32
C ASP A 423 25.39 -5.53 3.00
N LEU A 424 24.74 -5.83 1.86
CA LEU A 424 25.27 -5.49 0.55
C LEU A 424 25.13 -3.98 0.30
N ASN A 425 26.00 -3.44 -0.56
CA ASN A 425 25.91 -2.05 -1.01
C ASN A 425 24.73 -1.86 -1.98
N TRP A 426 23.52 -1.83 -1.42
CA TRP A 426 22.28 -1.74 -2.18
C TRP A 426 22.16 -0.39 -2.87
N SER A 427 22.13 -0.44 -4.20
CA SER A 427 21.99 0.71 -5.09
C SER A 427 20.64 0.69 -5.79
N GLY A 428 19.59 0.65 -4.97
CA GLY A 428 18.21 0.50 -5.39
C GLY A 428 17.75 1.53 -6.43
N ARG A 429 16.96 1.05 -7.38
CA ARG A 429 16.20 1.90 -8.30
C ARG A 429 15.14 2.75 -7.58
N PRO A 430 14.70 3.88 -8.16
CA PRO A 430 13.74 4.77 -7.50
C PRO A 430 12.43 4.09 -7.09
N ILE A 431 11.83 3.25 -7.94
CA ILE A 431 10.68 2.43 -7.55
C ILE A 431 11.18 1.03 -7.24
N LEU A 432 11.45 0.77 -5.96
CA LEU A 432 12.09 -0.45 -5.47
C LEU A 432 11.30 -1.74 -5.80
N GLN A 433 9.98 -1.70 -5.85
CA GLN A 433 9.12 -2.86 -6.13
C GLN A 433 8.73 -2.94 -7.61
N SER A 434 9.14 -3.98 -8.34
CA SER A 434 8.85 -4.10 -9.80
C SER A 434 7.35 -4.07 -10.08
N TYR A 435 6.56 -4.72 -9.22
CA TYR A 435 5.11 -4.77 -9.38
C TYR A 435 4.45 -3.39 -9.24
N SER A 436 5.10 -2.44 -8.54
CA SER A 436 4.60 -1.09 -8.25
C SER A 436 4.89 -0.07 -9.36
N VAL A 437 5.55 -0.47 -10.44
CA VAL A 437 5.94 0.40 -11.56
C VAL A 437 4.76 0.56 -12.55
N TYR A 438 3.65 1.10 -12.05
CA TYR A 438 2.35 1.07 -12.73
C TYR A 438 2.21 1.92 -14.00
N THR A 439 3.18 2.78 -14.32
CA THR A 439 3.05 3.78 -15.39
C THR A 439 4.34 3.92 -16.19
N GLU A 440 4.21 4.41 -17.43
CA GLU A 440 5.33 4.70 -18.34
C GLU A 440 6.37 5.63 -17.69
N GLU A 441 5.92 6.65 -16.95
CA GLU A 441 6.80 7.59 -16.26
C GLU A 441 7.69 6.89 -15.22
N LEU A 442 7.14 5.95 -14.46
CA LEU A 442 7.89 5.18 -13.45
C LEU A 442 8.88 4.20 -14.12
N LEU A 443 8.48 3.54 -15.20
CA LEU A 443 9.38 2.68 -15.99
C LEU A 443 10.58 3.47 -16.53
N VAL A 444 10.34 4.70 -16.98
CA VAL A 444 11.39 5.59 -17.47
C VAL A 444 12.37 5.97 -16.35
N LEU A 445 11.90 6.22 -15.13
CA LEU A 445 12.76 6.52 -13.98
C LEU A 445 13.68 5.34 -13.64
N ASN A 446 13.13 4.13 -13.51
CA ASN A 446 13.93 2.93 -13.21
C ASN A 446 14.93 2.60 -14.33
N ARG A 447 14.51 2.68 -15.61
CA ARG A 447 15.42 2.54 -16.76
C ARG A 447 16.57 3.55 -16.73
N ASN A 448 16.26 4.82 -16.40
CA ASN A 448 17.28 5.86 -16.38
C ASN A 448 18.27 5.67 -15.22
N HIS A 449 17.83 5.10 -14.09
CA HIS A 449 18.72 4.73 -12.98
C HIS A 449 19.78 3.72 -13.41
N LEU A 450 19.38 2.64 -14.12
CA LEU A 450 20.29 1.62 -14.67
C LEU A 450 21.32 2.17 -15.67
N ARG A 451 21.06 3.35 -16.24
CA ARG A 451 21.95 4.05 -17.18
C ARG A 451 22.78 5.15 -16.52
N SER A 452 22.53 5.46 -15.26
CA SER A 452 23.19 6.53 -14.53
C SER A 452 24.53 6.09 -13.94
N SER A 453 25.27 7.04 -13.35
CA SER A 453 26.46 6.74 -12.56
C SER A 453 26.17 6.03 -11.24
N ARG A 454 24.90 6.01 -10.79
CA ARG A 454 24.43 5.26 -9.62
C ARG A 454 23.83 3.91 -10.00
N ALA A 455 23.99 3.45 -11.24
CA ALA A 455 23.55 2.12 -11.62
C ALA A 455 24.26 1.05 -10.79
N PRO A 456 23.60 -0.07 -10.46
CA PRO A 456 24.26 -1.21 -9.86
C PRO A 456 25.30 -1.80 -10.83
N ASP A 457 26.37 -2.35 -10.24
CA ASP A 457 27.41 -3.11 -10.93
C ASP A 457 26.96 -4.58 -11.09
N THR A 458 26.16 -5.08 -10.14
CA THR A 458 25.61 -6.44 -10.13
C THR A 458 24.09 -6.39 -9.91
N LEU A 459 23.35 -7.18 -10.68
CA LEU A 459 21.93 -7.44 -10.45
C LEU A 459 21.74 -8.88 -9.99
N LEU A 460 20.94 -9.07 -8.95
CA LEU A 460 20.36 -10.37 -8.63
C LEU A 460 18.96 -10.38 -9.24
N PHE A 461 18.76 -11.20 -10.26
CA PHE A 461 17.60 -11.13 -11.14
C PHE A 461 16.79 -12.42 -11.12
N ASP A 462 15.47 -12.29 -11.11
CA ASP A 462 14.52 -13.38 -11.30
C ASP A 462 13.31 -12.88 -12.12
N VAL A 463 12.57 -13.81 -12.71
CA VAL A 463 11.31 -13.55 -13.43
C VAL A 463 10.15 -14.03 -12.55
N ALA A 464 9.66 -13.15 -11.68
CA ALA A 464 8.59 -13.46 -10.74
C ALA A 464 7.51 -12.36 -10.72
N PRO A 465 6.70 -12.25 -11.79
CA PRO A 465 5.55 -11.34 -11.80
C PRO A 465 4.49 -11.78 -10.78
N ILE A 466 3.65 -10.83 -10.35
CA ILE A 466 2.50 -11.12 -9.47
C ILE A 466 1.17 -11.01 -10.24
N ASP A 467 0.08 -11.48 -9.63
CA ASP A 467 -1.30 -11.35 -10.13
C ASP A 467 -1.48 -11.87 -11.58
N GLY A 468 -0.70 -12.89 -11.97
CA GLY A 468 -0.73 -13.47 -13.32
C GLY A 468 -0.36 -12.51 -14.44
N ARG A 469 0.41 -11.45 -14.16
CA ARG A 469 0.87 -10.49 -15.18
C ARG A 469 1.80 -11.17 -16.19
N TYR A 470 1.78 -10.65 -17.42
CA TYR A 470 2.70 -11.12 -18.45
C TYR A 470 4.16 -10.92 -18.01
N PRO A 471 5.07 -11.91 -18.14
CA PRO A 471 6.35 -11.92 -17.42
C PRO A 471 7.26 -10.71 -17.65
N SER A 472 7.36 -10.23 -18.89
CA SER A 472 8.23 -9.09 -19.25
C SER A 472 7.56 -7.72 -19.10
N LEU A 473 6.34 -7.70 -18.55
CA LEU A 473 5.54 -6.48 -18.42
C LEU A 473 6.06 -5.61 -17.28
N ASP A 474 6.28 -6.19 -16.11
CA ASP A 474 6.89 -5.48 -14.99
C ASP A 474 8.33 -5.11 -15.36
N GLU A 475 8.76 -3.90 -15.02
CA GLU A 475 10.09 -3.38 -15.38
C GLU A 475 10.42 -3.45 -16.89
N SER A 476 9.41 -3.46 -17.78
CA SER A 476 9.60 -3.75 -19.21
C SER A 476 10.70 -2.91 -19.87
N LEU A 477 10.79 -1.61 -19.56
CA LEU A 477 11.80 -0.72 -20.13
C LEU A 477 13.23 -0.97 -19.62
N SER A 478 13.40 -1.73 -18.55
CA SER A 478 14.69 -2.16 -18.00
C SER A 478 15.30 -3.33 -18.79
N TRP A 479 14.48 -4.17 -19.43
CA TRP A 479 14.93 -5.35 -20.19
C TRP A 479 15.94 -5.02 -21.30
N PRO A 480 15.70 -4.01 -22.17
CA PRO A 480 16.71 -3.59 -23.14
C PRO A 480 18.02 -3.09 -22.51
N VAL A 481 17.97 -2.58 -21.29
CA VAL A 481 19.17 -2.15 -20.57
C VAL A 481 19.95 -3.36 -20.06
N PHE A 482 19.28 -4.41 -19.59
CA PHE A 482 19.93 -5.69 -19.24
C PHE A 482 20.71 -6.24 -20.42
N VAL A 483 20.09 -6.32 -21.60
CA VAL A 483 20.76 -6.76 -22.84
C VAL A 483 22.00 -5.93 -23.18
N GLN A 484 21.90 -4.61 -23.09
CA GLN A 484 22.97 -3.70 -23.49
C GLN A 484 24.11 -3.62 -22.48
N HIS A 485 23.82 -3.73 -21.18
CA HIS A 485 24.74 -3.33 -20.11
C HIS A 485 25.11 -4.45 -19.15
N PHE A 486 24.46 -5.62 -19.20
CA PHE A 486 24.73 -6.72 -18.28
C PHE A 486 25.00 -8.02 -19.04
N LYS A 487 25.66 -8.97 -18.40
CA LYS A 487 25.90 -10.34 -18.87
C LYS A 487 25.61 -11.30 -17.72
N VAL A 488 25.12 -12.50 -18.03
CA VAL A 488 24.96 -13.55 -17.02
C VAL A 488 26.35 -14.05 -16.62
N THR A 489 26.66 -14.06 -15.34
CA THR A 489 27.94 -14.61 -14.85
C THR A 489 27.75 -15.89 -14.06
N GLU A 490 26.63 -16.02 -13.37
CA GLU A 490 26.37 -17.16 -12.49
C GLU A 490 24.87 -17.37 -12.33
N SER A 491 24.46 -18.64 -12.27
CA SER A 491 23.12 -19.04 -11.85
C SER A 491 23.19 -19.51 -10.41
N LEU A 492 22.63 -18.73 -9.50
CA LEU A 492 22.46 -19.07 -8.09
C LEU A 492 21.11 -19.78 -7.91
N ASP A 493 20.91 -20.48 -6.79
CA ASP A 493 19.70 -21.26 -6.52
C ASP A 493 18.39 -20.46 -6.71
N GLN A 494 18.40 -19.18 -6.35
CA GLN A 494 17.22 -18.31 -6.35
C GLN A 494 17.34 -17.08 -7.27
N PHE A 495 18.51 -16.84 -7.85
CA PHE A 495 18.77 -15.65 -8.64
C PHE A 495 19.72 -15.94 -9.80
N LEU A 496 19.56 -15.21 -10.89
CA LEU A 496 20.64 -15.00 -11.85
C LEU A 496 21.48 -13.82 -11.40
N LYS A 497 22.79 -14.03 -11.32
CA LYS A 497 23.75 -12.95 -11.13
C LYS A 497 24.09 -12.35 -12.49
N LEU A 498 23.70 -11.11 -12.69
CA LEU A 498 24.03 -10.34 -13.89
C LEU A 498 25.07 -9.26 -13.55
N GLU A 499 26.26 -9.35 -14.14
CA GLU A 499 27.29 -8.33 -13.94
C GLU A 499 27.33 -7.34 -15.10
N ARG A 500 27.61 -6.08 -14.76
CA ARG A 500 27.73 -5.02 -15.73
C ARG A 500 28.92 -5.29 -16.67
N ARG A 501 28.70 -5.19 -17.97
CA ARG A 501 29.74 -5.35 -18.98
C ARG A 501 30.52 -4.05 -19.22
N ASP A 502 31.81 -4.18 -19.51
CA ASP A 502 32.66 -3.04 -19.85
C ASP A 502 32.29 -2.41 -21.19
N THR A 503 31.98 -3.25 -22.18
CA THR A 503 31.62 -2.82 -23.53
C THR A 503 30.16 -3.08 -23.79
N LYS A 504 29.40 -2.01 -24.06
CA LYS A 504 27.96 -2.07 -24.35
C LYS A 504 27.67 -3.04 -25.51
N ARG A 505 26.71 -3.94 -25.32
CA ARG A 505 26.24 -4.84 -26.39
C ARG A 505 25.42 -4.05 -27.40
N GLU A 506 25.67 -4.32 -28.68
CA GLU A 506 24.84 -3.77 -29.74
C GLU A 506 23.41 -4.31 -29.64
N LEU A 507 22.47 -3.40 -29.85
CA LEU A 507 21.05 -3.72 -29.81
C LEU A 507 20.32 -2.84 -30.82
N THR A 508 19.66 -3.48 -31.77
CA THR A 508 18.91 -2.82 -32.82
C THR A 508 17.42 -3.05 -32.64
N ARG A 509 16.65 -1.99 -32.86
CA ARG A 509 15.19 -2.03 -32.84
C ARG A 509 14.65 -1.50 -34.15
N GLU A 510 13.91 -2.34 -34.86
CA GLU A 510 13.28 -1.98 -36.14
C GLU A 510 11.77 -2.06 -35.99
N ARG A 511 11.05 -0.99 -36.33
CA ARG A 511 9.57 -1.02 -36.31
C ARG A 511 9.06 -1.84 -37.50
N LEU A 512 8.35 -2.93 -37.21
CA LEU A 512 7.78 -3.83 -38.22
C LEU A 512 6.47 -3.32 -38.76
N ARG A 513 5.53 -3.07 -37.83
CA ARG A 513 4.14 -2.80 -38.17
C ARG A 513 3.51 -1.96 -37.09
N ARG A 514 2.65 -1.04 -37.53
CA ARG A 514 1.68 -0.35 -36.68
C ARG A 514 0.31 -0.71 -37.24
N SER A 515 -0.54 -1.30 -36.42
CA SER A 515 -1.88 -1.73 -36.80
C SER A 515 -2.91 -1.28 -35.78
N GLU A 516 -4.13 -1.06 -36.28
CA GLU A 516 -5.31 -0.99 -35.42
C GLU A 516 -5.86 -2.41 -35.29
N ALA A 517 -6.19 -2.78 -34.07
CA ALA A 517 -6.79 -4.07 -33.71
C ALA A 517 -7.95 -3.80 -32.76
N ARG A 518 -8.76 -4.83 -32.50
CA ARG A 518 -9.99 -4.72 -31.73
C ARG A 518 -10.01 -5.73 -30.60
N LEU A 519 -10.51 -5.32 -29.43
CA LEU A 519 -10.69 -6.21 -28.29
C LEU A 519 -11.57 -7.42 -28.67
N GLY A 520 -11.20 -8.61 -28.19
CA GLY A 520 -11.86 -9.89 -28.50
C GLY A 520 -11.62 -10.40 -29.93
N LYS A 521 -10.69 -9.80 -30.68
CA LYS A 521 -10.27 -10.29 -32.00
C LYS A 521 -8.82 -10.74 -31.97
N VAL A 522 -8.59 -11.89 -32.61
CA VAL A 522 -7.26 -12.49 -32.76
C VAL A 522 -6.38 -11.58 -33.60
N VAL A 523 -5.15 -11.37 -33.15
CA VAL A 523 -4.08 -10.70 -33.87
C VAL A 523 -2.98 -11.73 -34.15
N VAL A 524 -2.76 -12.02 -35.42
CA VAL A 524 -1.67 -12.90 -35.87
C VAL A 524 -0.36 -12.11 -35.91
N LEU A 525 0.67 -12.63 -35.26
CA LEU A 525 1.99 -12.02 -35.23
C LEU A 525 2.84 -12.45 -36.44
N PRO A 526 3.82 -11.65 -36.87
CA PRO A 526 4.68 -12.00 -38.00
C PRO A 526 5.53 -13.26 -37.71
N GLU A 527 5.52 -14.23 -38.62
CA GLU A 527 6.39 -15.41 -38.55
C GLU A 527 7.88 -15.01 -38.65
N ASN A 528 8.76 -15.73 -37.93
CA ASN A 528 10.24 -15.68 -38.03
C ASN A 528 10.95 -14.40 -37.54
N ARG A 529 10.48 -13.74 -36.49
CA ARG A 529 11.30 -12.71 -35.81
C ARG A 529 11.40 -13.00 -34.31
N GLY A 530 12.50 -13.65 -33.91
CA GLY A 530 12.73 -14.25 -32.59
C GLY A 530 12.35 -13.36 -31.41
N ASN A 531 12.69 -12.06 -31.45
CA ASN A 531 12.28 -11.11 -30.41
C ASN A 531 11.33 -10.03 -30.94
N LEU A 532 10.06 -10.09 -30.54
CA LEU A 532 9.02 -9.10 -30.84
C LEU A 532 8.77 -8.22 -29.63
N TRP A 533 8.99 -6.92 -29.83
CA TRP A 533 8.59 -5.89 -28.88
C TRP A 533 7.22 -5.33 -29.26
N ALA A 534 6.29 -5.33 -28.31
CA ALA A 534 4.94 -4.80 -28.51
C ALA A 534 4.74 -3.51 -27.70
N GLU A 535 4.14 -2.50 -28.34
CA GLU A 535 3.53 -1.35 -27.65
C GLU A 535 2.02 -1.40 -27.86
N PHE A 536 1.27 -1.44 -26.77
CA PHE A 536 -0.19 -1.53 -26.76
C PHE A 536 -0.81 -0.23 -26.25
N LYS A 537 -1.54 0.48 -27.11
CA LYS A 537 -2.17 1.77 -26.78
C LYS A 537 -3.68 1.64 -26.84
N LEU A 538 -4.29 1.42 -25.68
CA LEU A 538 -5.74 1.46 -25.48
C LEU A 538 -6.11 2.68 -24.64
N LYS A 539 -7.25 3.30 -24.95
CA LYS A 539 -7.79 4.43 -24.17
C LYS A 539 -9.07 4.01 -23.45
N SER A 540 -9.23 4.47 -22.22
CA SER A 540 -10.53 4.45 -21.55
C SER A 540 -11.47 5.46 -22.21
N THR A 541 -12.76 5.14 -22.23
CA THR A 541 -13.78 6.12 -22.63
C THR A 541 -13.95 7.19 -21.53
N PHE A 542 -14.71 8.25 -21.81
CA PHE A 542 -15.07 9.21 -20.75
C PHE A 542 -15.82 8.51 -19.59
N LEU A 543 -16.75 7.62 -19.92
CA LEU A 543 -17.47 6.83 -18.92
C LEU A 543 -16.54 5.88 -18.16
N GLY A 544 -15.57 5.26 -18.83
CA GLY A 544 -14.55 4.43 -18.18
C GLY A 544 -13.69 5.20 -17.18
N ARG A 545 -13.30 6.44 -17.51
CA ARG A 545 -12.56 7.31 -16.57
C ARG A 545 -13.39 7.68 -15.34
N LEU A 546 -14.68 7.99 -15.52
CA LEU A 546 -15.59 8.23 -14.39
C LEU A 546 -15.79 6.95 -13.56
N TRP A 547 -15.94 5.80 -14.20
CA TRP A 547 -16.08 4.51 -13.53
C TRP A 547 -14.86 4.16 -12.69
N ALA A 548 -13.65 4.32 -13.23
CA ALA A 548 -12.40 4.08 -12.52
C ALA A 548 -12.20 5.02 -11.32
N LEU A 549 -12.72 6.25 -11.38
CA LEU A 549 -12.70 7.18 -10.24
C LEU A 549 -13.53 6.62 -9.08
N PHE A 550 -14.76 6.18 -9.34
CA PHE A 550 -15.70 5.77 -8.29
C PHE A 550 -15.59 4.31 -7.87
N ILE A 551 -15.13 3.40 -8.73
CA ILE A 551 -15.08 1.95 -8.46
C ILE A 551 -13.67 1.45 -8.81
N LYS A 552 -13.54 0.66 -9.87
CA LYS A 552 -12.28 0.14 -10.42
C LYS A 552 -12.47 -0.14 -11.91
N PRO A 553 -11.43 0.03 -12.74
CA PRO A 553 -11.51 -0.31 -14.16
C PRO A 553 -11.66 -1.82 -14.38
N PRO A 554 -12.28 -2.28 -15.49
CA PRO A 554 -12.24 -3.68 -15.88
C PRO A 554 -10.82 -4.10 -16.25
N GLU A 555 -10.42 -5.28 -15.82
CA GLU A 555 -9.13 -5.88 -16.17
C GLU A 555 -9.05 -6.21 -17.66
N LEU A 556 -7.84 -6.12 -18.19
CA LEU A 556 -7.52 -6.65 -19.50
C LEU A 556 -6.74 -7.95 -19.34
N MET A 557 -7.20 -8.98 -20.03
CA MET A 557 -6.52 -10.25 -20.17
C MET A 557 -5.97 -10.37 -21.58
N MET A 558 -4.78 -10.93 -21.71
CA MET A 558 -4.13 -11.25 -22.97
C MET A 558 -3.95 -12.76 -23.05
N THR A 559 -4.71 -13.38 -23.95
CA THR A 559 -4.51 -14.76 -24.35
C THR A 559 -3.36 -14.83 -25.35
N VAL A 560 -2.36 -15.62 -25.04
CA VAL A 560 -1.15 -15.84 -25.84
C VAL A 560 -1.19 -17.25 -26.37
N MET A 561 -1.12 -17.38 -27.70
CA MET A 561 -0.98 -18.67 -28.38
C MET A 561 0.47 -18.82 -28.85
N GLN A 562 1.19 -19.76 -28.27
CA GLN A 562 2.57 -20.07 -28.62
C GLN A 562 2.65 -20.76 -30.00
N THR A 563 3.82 -20.73 -30.63
CA THR A 563 4.10 -21.47 -31.87
C THR A 563 4.05 -22.99 -31.68
N SER A 564 4.24 -23.47 -30.46
CA SER A 564 4.04 -24.87 -30.06
C SER A 564 2.56 -25.30 -30.07
N GLY A 565 1.63 -24.34 -30.06
CA GLY A 565 0.19 -24.57 -29.92
C GLY A 565 -0.33 -24.50 -28.48
N GLU A 566 0.56 -24.25 -27.51
CA GLU A 566 0.17 -23.98 -26.12
C GLU A 566 -0.51 -22.62 -25.99
N GLN A 567 -1.51 -22.56 -25.10
CA GLN A 567 -2.30 -21.36 -24.88
C GLN A 567 -2.31 -21.00 -23.40
N GLU A 568 -1.95 -19.75 -23.12
CA GLU A 568 -1.93 -19.19 -21.78
C GLU A 568 -2.63 -17.84 -21.72
N VAL A 569 -3.01 -17.43 -20.52
CA VAL A 569 -3.77 -16.20 -20.29
C VAL A 569 -3.08 -15.37 -19.22
N TYR A 570 -2.74 -14.15 -19.59
CA TYR A 570 -2.00 -13.23 -18.73
C TYR A 570 -2.78 -11.95 -18.48
N ARG A 571 -2.61 -11.36 -17.31
CA ARG A 571 -3.08 -10.01 -17.03
C ARG A 571 -2.22 -8.98 -17.77
N LEU A 572 -2.88 -8.01 -18.40
CA LEU A 572 -2.23 -6.88 -19.08
C LEU A 572 -2.59 -5.56 -18.40
N VAL A 573 -1.57 -4.81 -17.98
CA VAL A 573 -1.73 -3.47 -17.41
C VAL A 573 -1.53 -2.43 -18.53
N PRO A 574 -2.58 -1.70 -18.96
CA PRO A 574 -2.53 -0.86 -20.16
C PRO A 574 -1.45 0.24 -20.12
N GLU A 575 -1.29 0.91 -18.97
CA GLU A 575 -0.32 2.00 -18.82
C GLU A 575 1.14 1.51 -18.88
N ILE A 576 1.40 0.27 -18.46
CA ILE A 576 2.71 -0.38 -18.59
C ILE A 576 2.90 -0.84 -20.05
N ALA A 577 1.91 -1.54 -20.61
CA ALA A 577 1.94 -2.07 -21.97
C ALA A 577 2.05 -0.99 -23.05
N LYS A 578 1.63 0.25 -22.75
CA LYS A 578 1.79 1.44 -23.58
C LYS A 578 3.25 1.82 -23.81
N ALA A 579 4.11 1.66 -22.80
CA ALA A 579 5.56 1.88 -22.90
C ALA A 579 6.22 0.78 -23.75
N GLY A 580 5.62 -0.41 -23.70
CA GLY A 580 5.96 -1.60 -24.46
C GLY A 580 6.75 -2.61 -23.65
N PHE A 581 6.78 -3.85 -24.14
CA PHE A 581 7.36 -5.01 -23.47
C PHE A 581 7.79 -6.07 -24.50
N LEU A 582 8.58 -7.06 -24.06
CA LEU A 582 8.99 -8.19 -24.89
C LEU A 582 7.82 -9.18 -24.99
N LEU A 583 7.09 -9.16 -26.11
CA LEU A 583 5.92 -10.03 -26.32
C LEU A 583 6.28 -11.42 -26.84
N SER A 584 7.41 -11.54 -27.54
CA SER A 584 7.95 -12.82 -27.98
C SER A 584 9.47 -12.72 -27.88
N PRO A 585 10.18 -13.74 -27.39
CA PRO A 585 9.64 -14.93 -26.74
C PRO A 585 8.90 -14.61 -25.43
N THR A 586 8.03 -15.52 -24.99
CA THR A 586 7.55 -15.52 -23.59
C THR A 586 8.63 -16.16 -22.75
N LEU A 587 9.18 -15.41 -21.78
CA LEU A 587 10.19 -15.88 -20.84
C LEU A 587 9.54 -15.96 -19.46
N GLU A 588 9.17 -17.16 -19.04
CA GLU A 588 8.36 -17.37 -17.82
C GLU A 588 9.21 -17.53 -16.56
N ASP A 589 10.45 -17.96 -16.74
CA ASP A 589 11.39 -18.21 -15.66
C ASP A 589 12.77 -17.60 -15.97
N ARG A 590 13.63 -17.65 -14.96
CA ARG A 590 14.99 -17.12 -15.04
C ARG A 590 15.85 -17.94 -16.01
N GLU A 591 15.71 -19.26 -16.08
CA GLU A 591 16.51 -20.12 -16.95
C GLU A 591 16.30 -19.75 -18.43
N GLN A 592 15.04 -19.58 -18.84
CA GLN A 592 14.65 -19.07 -20.16
C GLN A 592 15.20 -17.67 -20.41
N PHE A 593 15.15 -16.79 -19.41
CA PHE A 593 15.75 -15.45 -19.52
C PHE A 593 17.27 -15.50 -19.73
N ALA A 594 17.99 -16.36 -19.00
CA ALA A 594 19.44 -16.52 -19.13
C ALA A 594 19.81 -17.03 -20.53
N ASP A 595 19.13 -18.09 -21.00
CA ASP A 595 19.34 -18.65 -22.33
C ASP A 595 19.08 -17.61 -23.43
N TRP A 596 17.97 -16.86 -23.32
CA TRP A 596 17.63 -15.77 -24.24
C TRP A 596 18.68 -14.66 -24.24
N LEU A 597 19.13 -14.22 -23.06
CA LEU A 597 20.13 -13.17 -22.93
C LEU A 597 21.47 -13.61 -23.51
N GLN A 598 21.85 -14.88 -23.36
CA GLN A 598 23.08 -15.43 -23.92
C GLN A 598 22.99 -15.60 -25.44
N ARG A 599 21.95 -16.26 -25.96
CA ARG A 599 21.85 -16.62 -27.39
C ARG A 599 21.35 -15.49 -28.29
N GLY A 600 20.58 -14.55 -27.76
CA GLY A 600 19.94 -13.50 -28.55
C GLY A 600 18.60 -13.90 -29.19
N GLU A 601 18.19 -15.15 -28.98
CA GLU A 601 16.96 -15.75 -29.45
C GLU A 601 16.49 -16.83 -28.44
N ALA A 602 15.23 -17.21 -28.52
CA ALA A 602 14.68 -18.33 -27.76
C ALA A 602 13.70 -19.13 -28.61
N ASP A 603 13.45 -20.38 -28.21
CA ASP A 603 12.62 -21.33 -28.95
C ASP A 603 11.11 -21.10 -28.74
N THR A 604 10.71 -20.34 -27.72
CA THR A 604 9.31 -20.04 -27.35
C THR A 604 8.75 -18.85 -28.12
N GLY A 605 8.31 -19.07 -29.36
CA GLY A 605 7.67 -18.03 -30.18
C GLY A 605 6.20 -17.78 -29.83
N VAL A 606 5.72 -16.54 -29.94
CA VAL A 606 4.28 -16.22 -29.88
C VAL A 606 3.72 -16.11 -31.31
N ALA A 607 2.70 -16.93 -31.61
CA ALA A 607 2.04 -16.93 -32.90
C ALA A 607 0.88 -15.93 -32.97
N GLN A 608 0.06 -15.87 -31.91
CA GLN A 608 -1.15 -15.04 -31.89
C GLN A 608 -1.42 -14.48 -30.50
N ILE A 609 -2.06 -13.32 -30.46
CA ILE A 609 -2.59 -12.75 -29.23
C ILE A 609 -4.06 -12.38 -29.38
N THR A 610 -4.81 -12.48 -28.30
CA THR A 610 -6.17 -11.91 -28.18
C THR A 610 -6.25 -11.13 -26.88
N ILE A 611 -6.70 -9.87 -26.95
CA ILE A 611 -6.83 -9.02 -25.77
C ILE A 611 -8.31 -8.79 -25.49
N GLU A 612 -8.74 -9.07 -24.27
CA GLU A 612 -10.13 -9.00 -23.83
C GLU A 612 -10.25 -8.17 -22.56
N ALA A 613 -11.31 -7.36 -22.48
CA ALA A 613 -11.69 -6.75 -21.21
C ALA A 613 -12.69 -7.68 -20.52
N GLN A 614 -12.52 -7.90 -19.21
CA GLN A 614 -13.42 -8.77 -18.43
C GLN A 614 -14.90 -8.38 -18.61
N TYR A 615 -15.17 -7.07 -18.67
CA TYR A 615 -16.47 -6.50 -19.03
C TYR A 615 -16.29 -5.09 -19.61
N GLY A 616 -17.39 -4.52 -20.13
CA GLY A 616 -17.43 -3.10 -20.52
C GLY A 616 -16.60 -2.74 -21.77
N ALA A 617 -16.22 -3.71 -22.62
CA ALA A 617 -15.61 -3.43 -23.91
C ALA A 617 -16.52 -2.57 -24.79
N GLY A 618 -16.00 -1.46 -25.34
CA GLY A 618 -16.77 -0.46 -26.10
C GLY A 618 -17.55 0.55 -25.24
N VAL A 619 -17.66 0.34 -23.94
CA VAL A 619 -18.39 1.22 -23.00
C VAL A 619 -17.44 1.91 -22.04
N LEU A 620 -16.60 1.13 -21.33
CA LEU A 620 -15.59 1.60 -20.38
C LEU A 620 -14.22 1.70 -21.04
N TRP A 621 -13.90 0.72 -21.89
CA TRP A 621 -12.75 0.74 -22.78
C TRP A 621 -13.18 1.05 -24.22
N GLN A 622 -12.32 1.71 -25.00
CA GLN A 622 -12.54 1.76 -26.45
C GLN A 622 -12.47 0.34 -27.02
N SER A 623 -13.23 0.05 -28.09
CA SER A 623 -13.16 -1.28 -28.72
C SER A 623 -11.87 -1.47 -29.51
N ASP A 624 -11.40 -0.41 -30.15
CA ASP A 624 -10.20 -0.43 -30.97
C ASP A 624 -8.99 0.05 -30.17
N TYR A 625 -7.85 -0.58 -30.41
CA TYR A 625 -6.56 -0.23 -29.83
C TYR A 625 -5.49 -0.23 -30.91
N GLN A 626 -4.40 0.46 -30.62
CA GLN A 626 -3.24 0.47 -31.49
C GLN A 626 -2.17 -0.48 -30.97
N LEU A 627 -1.71 -1.37 -31.85
CA LEU A 627 -0.59 -2.26 -31.61
C LEU A 627 0.57 -1.84 -32.50
N THR A 628 1.73 -1.57 -31.90
CA THR A 628 2.98 -1.36 -32.62
C THR A 628 3.93 -2.51 -32.33
N LEU A 629 4.34 -3.23 -33.36
CA LEU A 629 5.30 -4.32 -33.26
C LEU A 629 6.65 -3.85 -33.81
N SER A 630 7.72 -4.13 -33.07
CA SER A 630 9.10 -3.91 -33.48
C SER A 630 9.89 -5.21 -33.32
N SER A 631 10.83 -5.50 -34.22
CA SER A 631 11.82 -6.54 -33.97
C SER A 631 12.97 -5.98 -33.16
N PHE A 632 13.48 -6.82 -32.28
CA PHE A 632 14.54 -6.50 -31.35
C PHE A 632 15.70 -7.49 -31.58
N GLN A 633 16.85 -7.02 -32.02
CA GLN A 633 17.96 -7.91 -32.42
C GLN A 633 19.25 -7.50 -31.71
N PHE A 634 19.89 -8.49 -31.11
CA PHE A 634 21.21 -8.37 -30.50
C PHE A 634 21.99 -9.66 -30.77
N PRO A 635 23.32 -9.57 -30.98
CA PRO A 635 24.15 -10.74 -31.31
C PRO A 635 24.27 -11.65 -30.09
N ALA A 636 24.42 -12.96 -30.28
CA ALA A 636 24.76 -13.91 -29.20
C ALA A 636 26.02 -13.46 -28.42
N GLU A 637 26.12 -13.84 -27.15
CA GLU A 637 27.31 -13.61 -26.36
C GLU A 637 28.47 -14.41 -26.93
N VAL A 638 29.57 -13.70 -27.20
CA VAL A 638 30.83 -14.35 -27.56
C VAL A 638 31.41 -14.90 -26.26
N LEU A 639 31.24 -16.20 -26.03
CA LEU A 639 31.95 -16.91 -24.98
C LEU A 639 33.44 -16.86 -25.33
N THR A 640 34.19 -15.91 -24.78
CA THR A 640 35.64 -16.02 -24.74
C THR A 640 35.97 -17.18 -23.82
N PRO A 641 36.67 -18.23 -24.29
CA PRO A 641 37.07 -19.32 -23.41
C PRO A 641 37.93 -18.73 -22.29
N GLU A 642 37.48 -18.85 -21.05
CA GLU A 642 38.35 -18.61 -19.92
C GLU A 642 39.52 -19.60 -20.02
N ALA A 643 40.74 -19.07 -19.98
CA ALA A 643 41.94 -19.86 -19.98
C ALA A 643 42.02 -20.63 -18.65
N GLY A 644 41.51 -21.87 -18.65
CA GLY A 644 41.77 -22.85 -17.60
C GLY A 644 40.51 -23.47 -17.00
N ALA A 645 39.84 -24.35 -17.74
CA ALA A 645 39.01 -25.39 -17.14
C ALA A 645 39.35 -26.71 -17.83
N ASP A 646 40.02 -27.59 -17.07
CA ASP A 646 40.31 -28.97 -17.45
C ASP A 646 39.00 -29.72 -17.75
N GLU A 647 38.97 -30.43 -18.88
CA GLU A 647 37.85 -31.28 -19.31
C GLU A 647 37.66 -32.45 -18.32
N GLY A 648 36.66 -32.32 -17.44
CA GLY A 648 36.12 -33.41 -16.64
C GLY A 648 34.78 -33.88 -17.21
N ILE A 649 34.82 -34.89 -18.07
CA ILE A 649 33.64 -35.59 -18.61
C ILE A 649 32.82 -36.19 -17.45
N ILE A 650 31.56 -35.79 -17.31
CA ILE A 650 30.57 -36.49 -16.48
C ILE A 650 29.36 -36.82 -17.38
N GLU A 651 29.11 -38.12 -17.55
CA GLU A 651 27.96 -38.69 -18.26
C GLU A 651 26.63 -38.45 -17.51
N PRO A 652 25.49 -38.40 -18.24
CA PRO A 652 24.20 -38.03 -17.67
C PRO A 652 23.56 -39.21 -16.91
N LYS A 653 23.04 -38.95 -15.70
CA LYS A 653 22.09 -39.85 -15.03
C LYS A 653 20.67 -39.40 -15.34
N ALA A 654 19.87 -40.37 -15.78
CA ALA A 654 18.48 -40.24 -16.18
C ALA A 654 17.57 -39.67 -15.07
N GLU A 655 16.76 -38.70 -15.46
CA GLU A 655 15.61 -38.19 -14.70
C GLU A 655 14.48 -39.22 -14.65
N GLN A 656 13.92 -39.40 -13.46
CA GLN A 656 12.59 -39.95 -13.24
C GLN A 656 11.66 -38.76 -13.00
N SER A 657 10.72 -38.58 -13.94
CA SER A 657 9.63 -37.62 -13.91
C SER A 657 8.64 -37.90 -12.78
N ASP A 658 8.28 -36.88 -12.01
CA ASP A 658 7.04 -36.86 -11.24
C ASP A 658 6.42 -35.44 -11.30
N PRO A 659 5.17 -35.27 -11.75
CA PRO A 659 4.55 -33.97 -11.89
C PRO A 659 3.78 -33.63 -10.60
N ALA A 660 4.34 -32.75 -9.78
CA ALA A 660 3.61 -32.12 -8.68
C ALA A 660 3.58 -30.61 -8.90
N VAL A 661 2.48 -30.16 -9.51
CA VAL A 661 2.03 -28.77 -9.52
C VAL A 661 1.81 -28.36 -8.08
N HIS A 662 2.75 -27.58 -7.52
CA HIS A 662 2.56 -26.91 -6.26
C HIS A 662 1.85 -25.58 -6.53
N ASP A 663 0.53 -25.57 -6.33
CA ASP A 663 -0.23 -24.36 -6.02
C ASP A 663 0.39 -23.74 -4.77
N VAL A 664 1.13 -22.64 -4.95
CA VAL A 664 1.56 -21.79 -3.84
C VAL A 664 0.35 -20.96 -3.43
N HIS A 665 -0.48 -21.54 -2.57
CA HIS A 665 -1.30 -20.74 -1.67
C HIS A 665 -0.35 -20.04 -0.71
N ALA A 666 -0.16 -18.74 -0.92
CA ALA A 666 0.45 -17.87 0.07
C ALA A 666 -0.35 -17.99 1.38
N GLU A 667 0.25 -18.62 2.39
CA GLU A 667 -0.23 -18.51 3.76
C GLU A 667 -0.06 -17.04 4.18
N GLU A 668 -1.19 -16.37 4.36
CA GLU A 668 -1.28 -14.96 4.72
C GLU A 668 -0.55 -14.68 6.05
N ALA A 669 0.63 -14.08 5.97
CA ALA A 669 1.06 -13.17 7.03
C ALA A 669 0.03 -12.03 7.12
N PRO A 670 -0.35 -11.56 8.32
CA PRO A 670 -1.37 -10.54 8.46
C PRO A 670 -0.98 -9.28 7.70
N ALA A 671 -1.73 -9.00 6.63
CA ALA A 671 -1.64 -7.76 5.87
C ALA A 671 -1.63 -6.55 6.81
N ILE A 672 -0.64 -5.68 6.59
CA ILE A 672 -0.34 -4.48 7.37
C ILE A 672 -1.17 -3.28 6.88
#